data_AF-A0A8J4X2B2-F1
#
_entry.id   AF-A0A8J4X2B2-F1
#
_cell.length_a   1.000
_cell.length_b   1.000
_cell.length_c   1.000
_cell.angle_alpha   90.00
_cell.angle_beta   90.00
_cell.angle_gamma   90.00
#
_symmetry.space_group_name_H-M   'P 1'
#
loop_
_entity.id
_entity.type
_entity.pdbx_description
1 polymer ?
#
loop_
_entity_poly.entity_id
_entity_poly.type
_entity_poly.pdbx_seq_one_letter_code
_entity_poly.pdbx_strand_id
1 'polypeptide(L)'
;MRNFNWDTIPKHSVVGKRNVWTSHKNLEDIPLDTKRIEELFSHSEHQHRALRHGTVKKSVWGLQSTSPESEIVSILNSKKSMNVGILLKQFKRPIQDIVEDIREGKLRFAPGRLRELSKLLPEDVEVKKLLSFHGDESQLAEADRFFLMLVKVPGYEKRLKSLLLREEFMPFIEETKTSISIMTAAANELLTCDDLHSIIRLVLKAGNYMNSDGYAGHALGFRMASLLRLVDTKANKPGMNLMHYVAMQAQQIDTSLLRFTEQLQRIGEASRIQKQEVETDFKREMAKIKEAKNYVSKQPDLQHQMEEFLQMATHQLADMEDSLRELDSISHSVAEYFCEDPATFKLEECCSVFHSFCEKFERAVLVSSRAYYNLCLRVILDRDIIMARCLQNYIPAQSLTLSCPVCRQTSILPEKGVAALQNNFFITNLMEVLQRDPGCSRPEACNVLESVSAVVAGKPLSCPNHEGKVMEFYCESCETAMCLDCTEGEHREHVTVPLRDVLEQHKAALKNQLDAIRNRLPQLTVAIELVNEISRQLMERKTDAVNEISSTFEELERVLHQRKTALITDLENICSSKQKVLQSQLSSLQQAKEHIESSCNFTEQALSHGGAAEVLLVQKQMGERAGALACHTFPERPHENCHLQCRLETEGLRRSIQNLGVLITTSAVGHTSVATGEGLRHAVIGQHTTITVTTKDKDGELVRSGNALLKAEITGPEGSKAVEVEVVDNKNGTYEVGYTLRSEGEHSFSLMLYGQPVRGSPFRLRAVKPSDVPQSPEDVKRRVKSPSGSGGHIRQKAVRRPSSMYSTTKKKENPIEDELIYRVGTRGREKGEFTNLQGISTCSGRVVVADSNNQCIQVFTNDGQFKLRFGVRGRSPGQLQRPTGVTVDMNGDIIVADYDNRWISIFSAEGKFKNKIGAGRLMGPKGVAVDRNGHIIAVDNKACCVFIFQSNGKLVTRFGARGSLDRQFAEKSGSNFAQEQKLSKSGPGFSPHFVAINNKNEIIVTDFHNHSVKVFSADGEFLYKFGSHGEGNGQFNAPTGVAVDANGNIIVADWGNSRIQ
;
A
#
# COMPACT_ATOMS: atom_id res chain seq x y z
N MET A 1 -5.00 -21.50 48.16
CA MET A 1 -5.52 -20.43 47.28
C MET A 1 -5.02 -20.68 45.87
N ARG A 2 -5.85 -20.43 44.86
CA ARG A 2 -5.43 -20.42 43.45
C ARG A 2 -4.45 -19.27 43.23
N ASN A 3 -3.36 -19.53 42.52
CA ASN A 3 -2.31 -18.52 42.31
C ASN A 3 -2.74 -17.44 41.29
N PHE A 4 -2.37 -16.20 41.57
CA PHE A 4 -2.49 -15.08 40.63
C PHE A 4 -1.14 -14.84 39.95
N ASN A 5 -1.07 -15.07 38.64
CA ASN A 5 0.16 -14.96 37.86
C ASN A 5 0.35 -13.52 37.36
N TRP A 6 1.02 -12.72 38.19
CA TRP A 6 1.47 -11.36 37.88
C TRP A 6 3.01 -11.28 37.79
N ASP A 7 3.51 -10.43 36.89
CA ASP A 7 4.93 -10.15 36.77
C ASP A 7 5.36 -9.09 37.79
N THR A 8 6.17 -9.49 38.77
CA THR A 8 6.57 -8.59 39.87
C THR A 8 7.67 -7.63 39.44
N ILE A 9 7.47 -6.33 39.62
CA ILE A 9 8.48 -5.30 39.34
C ILE A 9 9.65 -5.43 40.34
N PRO A 10 10.92 -5.46 39.90
CA PRO A 10 12.07 -5.53 40.80
C PRO A 10 12.10 -4.40 41.83
N LYS A 11 12.36 -4.73 43.11
CA LYS A 11 12.29 -3.78 44.24
C LYS A 11 13.11 -2.50 44.03
N HIS A 12 14.28 -2.59 43.41
CA HIS A 12 15.16 -1.45 43.10
C HIS A 12 14.61 -0.50 42.01
N SER A 13 13.64 -0.96 41.21
CA SER A 13 12.97 -0.14 40.19
C SER A 13 11.79 0.65 40.78
N VAL A 14 11.30 0.23 41.95
CA VAL A 14 10.16 0.86 42.64
C VAL A 14 10.59 1.76 43.80
N VAL A 15 11.44 1.27 44.70
CA VAL A 15 11.83 1.99 45.92
C VAL A 15 12.80 3.12 45.59
N GLY A 16 12.56 4.32 46.14
CA GLY A 16 13.43 5.50 45.98
C GLY A 16 13.23 6.30 44.69
N LYS A 17 12.35 5.87 43.78
CA LYS A 17 11.96 6.62 42.57
C LYS A 17 10.51 7.07 42.68
N ARG A 18 10.15 8.23 42.10
CA ARG A 18 8.75 8.69 42.03
C ARG A 18 8.02 7.92 40.92
N ASN A 19 7.16 6.99 41.29
CA ASN A 19 6.35 6.16 40.39
C ASN A 19 4.95 5.95 41.02
N VAL A 20 4.07 5.21 40.34
CA VAL A 20 2.69 4.96 40.79
C VAL A 20 2.65 4.36 42.20
N TRP A 21 3.55 3.43 42.51
CA TRP A 21 3.60 2.71 43.79
C TRP A 21 4.23 3.50 44.95
N THR A 22 4.89 4.62 44.66
CA THR A 22 5.48 5.55 45.64
C THR A 22 4.79 6.91 45.65
N SER A 23 3.73 7.09 44.87
CA SER A 23 2.97 8.33 44.81
C SER A 23 2.00 8.44 46.00
N HIS A 24 2.05 9.56 46.73
CA HIS A 24 1.33 9.73 48.00
C HIS A 24 -0.21 9.71 47.84
N LYS A 25 -0.79 8.53 48.01
CA LYS A 25 -2.11 8.30 48.64
C LYS A 25 -2.01 7.05 49.50
N ASN A 26 -2.26 7.18 50.81
CA ASN A 26 -2.29 6.01 51.71
C ASN A 26 -3.46 5.10 51.30
N LEU A 27 -3.13 3.92 50.79
CA LEU A 27 -4.07 2.86 50.43
C LEU A 27 -4.24 1.80 51.54
N GLU A 28 -3.58 1.99 52.68
CA GLU A 28 -3.55 1.04 53.81
C GLU A 28 -4.92 0.89 54.51
N ASP A 29 -5.85 1.83 54.31
CA ASP A 29 -7.18 1.86 54.94
C ASP A 29 -8.33 1.33 54.03
N ILE A 30 -8.05 0.54 52.98
CA ILE A 30 -9.12 -0.17 52.24
C ILE A 30 -9.29 -1.59 52.82
N PRO A 31 -10.31 -1.87 53.64
CA PRO A 31 -10.54 -3.21 54.17
C PRO A 31 -10.98 -4.16 53.06
N LEU A 32 -10.13 -5.16 52.78
CA LEU A 32 -10.43 -6.28 51.89
C LEU A 32 -11.15 -7.40 52.66
N ASP A 33 -12.23 -7.92 52.10
CA ASP A 33 -12.94 -9.10 52.63
C ASP A 33 -12.14 -10.38 52.35
N THR A 34 -11.14 -10.62 53.20
CA THR A 34 -10.22 -11.76 53.10
C THR A 34 -10.96 -13.10 53.20
N LYS A 35 -11.97 -13.21 54.06
CA LYS A 35 -12.80 -14.42 54.18
C LYS A 35 -13.47 -14.78 52.88
N ARG A 36 -14.08 -13.81 52.19
CA ARG A 36 -14.79 -14.06 50.94
C ARG A 36 -13.86 -14.31 49.75
N ILE A 37 -12.67 -13.70 49.76
CA ILE A 37 -11.60 -14.05 48.83
C ILE A 37 -11.13 -15.50 49.07
N GLU A 38 -10.96 -15.92 50.33
CA GLU A 38 -10.63 -17.31 50.67
C GLU A 38 -11.75 -18.29 50.29
N GLU A 39 -13.02 -17.98 50.53
CA GLU A 39 -14.15 -18.82 50.06
C GLU A 39 -14.18 -18.98 48.53
N LEU A 40 -13.93 -17.90 47.77
CA LEU A 40 -14.04 -17.91 46.31
C LEU A 40 -12.80 -18.47 45.58
N PHE A 41 -11.62 -18.34 46.19
CA PHE A 41 -10.34 -18.68 45.54
C PHE A 41 -9.51 -19.71 46.31
N SER A 42 -10.01 -20.30 47.40
CA SER A 42 -9.50 -21.57 47.93
C SER A 42 -9.75 -22.71 46.93
N HIS A 43 -9.11 -23.85 47.17
CA HIS A 43 -9.46 -25.10 46.51
C HIS A 43 -10.52 -25.77 47.38
N SER A 44 -11.80 -25.69 46.99
CA SER A 44 -12.90 -26.28 47.77
C SER A 44 -13.45 -27.55 47.13
N GLU A 45 -13.59 -28.59 47.93
CA GLU A 45 -14.01 -29.96 47.57
C GLU A 45 -15.52 -30.10 47.28
N HIS A 46 -16.26 -29.01 47.04
CA HIS A 46 -17.72 -28.97 47.21
C HIS A 46 -18.53 -28.45 46.00
N GLN A 47 -18.27 -28.99 44.80
CA GLN A 47 -19.12 -28.75 43.62
C GLN A 47 -19.67 -30.02 42.92
N HIS A 48 -20.00 -31.07 43.69
CA HIS A 48 -20.83 -32.20 43.21
C HIS A 48 -21.92 -32.66 44.20
N ARG A 49 -22.62 -31.72 44.86
CA ARG A 49 -23.83 -32.03 45.67
C ARG A 49 -24.95 -31.00 45.55
N ALA A 50 -25.78 -31.12 44.51
CA ALA A 50 -27.22 -30.77 44.55
C ALA A 50 -27.94 -31.15 43.23
N LEU A 51 -28.30 -32.43 43.05
CA LEU A 51 -29.39 -32.86 42.14
C LEU A 51 -29.81 -34.32 42.45
N ARG A 52 -30.36 -34.54 43.65
CA ARG A 52 -31.08 -35.80 44.00
C ARG A 52 -32.27 -35.52 44.92
N HIS A 53 -33.46 -35.55 44.34
CA HIS A 53 -34.64 -36.14 44.98
C HIS A 53 -35.20 -37.21 44.01
N GLY A 54 -35.59 -38.40 44.44
CA GLY A 54 -35.60 -38.87 45.84
C GLY A 54 -35.75 -40.39 46.04
N THR A 55 -36.09 -40.74 47.29
CA THR A 55 -36.61 -42.04 47.79
C THR A 55 -35.80 -43.31 47.43
N VAL A 56 -34.88 -43.84 48.24
CA VAL A 56 -34.88 -44.25 49.68
C VAL A 56 -35.56 -45.60 49.97
N LYS A 57 -34.76 -46.62 50.28
CA LYS A 57 -34.79 -47.51 51.48
C LYS A 57 -33.68 -48.58 51.34
N LYS A 58 -33.03 -49.14 52.36
CA LYS A 58 -32.40 -48.70 53.64
C LYS A 58 -31.80 -49.98 54.27
N SER A 59 -30.50 -50.00 54.60
CA SER A 59 -29.84 -50.91 55.60
C SER A 59 -29.87 -52.46 55.35
N VAL A 60 -28.96 -53.31 55.83
CA VAL A 60 -28.17 -53.33 57.09
C VAL A 60 -26.75 -53.98 56.92
N TRP A 61 -25.72 -53.28 57.43
CA TRP A 61 -24.41 -53.68 58.04
C TRP A 61 -23.51 -54.85 57.56
N GLY A 62 -22.18 -54.56 57.58
CA GLY A 62 -21.04 -55.50 57.65
C GLY A 62 -20.31 -55.71 56.31
N LEU A 63 -19.02 -55.40 56.11
CA LEU A 63 -17.91 -55.03 57.00
C LEU A 63 -17.09 -53.87 56.38
N GLN A 64 -16.40 -53.06 57.19
CA GLN A 64 -15.43 -52.06 56.67
C GLN A 64 -14.05 -52.69 56.41
N SER A 65 -13.42 -52.34 55.28
CA SER A 65 -11.96 -52.30 55.13
C SER A 65 -11.62 -51.14 54.19
N THR A 66 -10.73 -50.28 54.65
CA THR A 66 -10.41 -48.98 54.05
C THR A 66 -9.25 -49.05 53.07
N SER A 67 -9.41 -48.41 51.92
CA SER A 67 -8.32 -47.64 51.29
C SER A 67 -8.90 -46.31 50.77
N PRO A 68 -8.21 -45.17 50.97
CA PRO A 68 -8.70 -43.87 50.53
C PRO A 68 -8.48 -43.68 49.03
N GLU A 69 -9.46 -43.11 48.32
CA GLU A 69 -9.26 -42.60 46.96
C GLU A 69 -8.24 -41.45 47.02
N SER A 70 -7.11 -41.62 46.33
CA SER A 70 -5.99 -40.67 46.37
C SER A 70 -6.26 -39.45 45.50
N GLU A 71 -6.26 -38.27 46.10
CA GLU A 71 -6.43 -36.99 45.41
C GLU A 71 -5.30 -36.72 44.41
N ILE A 72 -5.63 -36.23 43.21
CA ILE A 72 -4.63 -35.89 42.19
C ILE A 72 -4.12 -34.47 42.43
N VAL A 73 -2.84 -34.36 42.79
CA VAL A 73 -2.12 -33.11 43.06
C VAL A 73 -1.47 -32.60 41.77
N SER A 74 -1.52 -31.28 41.54
CA SER A 74 -0.82 -30.62 40.43
C SER A 74 0.02 -29.45 40.94
N ILE A 75 1.27 -29.37 40.47
CA ILE A 75 2.31 -28.44 40.97
C ILE A 75 2.54 -27.30 39.98
N LEU A 76 2.53 -27.62 38.68
CA LEU A 76 2.62 -26.68 37.57
C LEU A 76 1.32 -25.89 37.40
N ASN A 77 1.43 -24.71 36.80
CA ASN A 77 0.26 -23.89 36.52
C ASN A 77 -0.66 -24.57 35.48
N SER A 78 -1.97 -24.32 35.58
CA SER A 78 -3.00 -25.02 34.78
C SER A 78 -2.81 -24.86 33.27
N LYS A 79 -2.27 -23.74 32.79
CA LYS A 79 -1.99 -23.50 31.36
C LYS A 79 -0.80 -24.36 30.88
N LYS A 80 0.30 -24.40 31.64
CA LYS A 80 1.49 -25.20 31.33
C LYS A 80 1.20 -26.69 31.43
N SER A 81 0.52 -27.12 32.49
CA SER A 81 0.04 -28.50 32.68
C SER A 81 -0.88 -28.96 31.55
N MET A 82 -1.82 -28.12 31.08
CA MET A 82 -2.67 -28.39 29.91
C MET A 82 -1.85 -28.54 28.61
N ASN A 83 -0.94 -27.59 28.32
CA ASN A 83 -0.13 -27.62 27.09
C ASN A 83 0.75 -28.88 27.03
N VAL A 84 1.36 -29.23 28.16
CA VAL A 84 2.22 -30.42 28.28
C VAL A 84 1.39 -31.70 28.17
N GLY A 85 0.21 -31.76 28.78
CA GLY A 85 -0.73 -32.87 28.60
C GLY A 85 -1.24 -33.02 27.15
N ILE A 86 -1.34 -31.94 26.38
CA ILE A 86 -1.62 -32.00 24.94
C ILE A 86 -0.43 -32.61 24.19
N LEU A 87 0.78 -32.10 24.43
CA LEU A 87 2.01 -32.58 23.78
C LEU A 87 2.29 -34.07 24.08
N LEU A 88 2.15 -34.51 25.33
CA LEU A 88 2.29 -35.93 25.72
C LEU A 88 1.33 -36.83 24.95
N LYS A 89 0.08 -36.40 24.74
CA LYS A 89 -0.91 -37.14 23.94
C LYS A 89 -0.56 -37.20 22.45
N GLN A 90 0.19 -36.24 21.92
CA GLN A 90 0.70 -36.31 20.54
C GLN A 90 1.82 -37.35 20.37
N PHE A 91 2.61 -37.64 21.41
CA PHE A 91 3.64 -38.69 21.35
C PHE A 91 3.04 -40.11 21.25
N LYS A 92 1.80 -40.32 21.72
CA LYS A 92 1.08 -41.61 21.69
C LYS A 92 1.88 -42.79 22.29
N ARG A 93 2.73 -42.51 23.28
CA ARG A 93 3.61 -43.49 23.97
C ARG A 93 3.61 -43.23 25.47
N PRO A 94 3.96 -44.23 26.30
CA PRO A 94 4.09 -44.05 27.75
C PRO A 94 5.09 -42.95 28.12
N ILE A 95 4.83 -42.24 29.22
CA ILE A 95 5.75 -41.24 29.78
C ILE A 95 7.14 -41.83 30.09
N GLN A 96 7.16 -43.07 30.60
CA GLN A 96 8.38 -43.83 30.89
C GLN A 96 9.25 -43.97 29.63
N ASP A 97 8.71 -44.54 28.55
CA ASP A 97 9.37 -44.66 27.24
C ASP A 97 9.95 -43.35 26.71
N ILE A 98 9.24 -42.23 26.88
CA ILE A 98 9.67 -40.92 26.38
C ILE A 98 10.88 -40.42 27.18
N VAL A 99 10.83 -40.51 28.51
CA VAL A 99 11.94 -40.11 29.38
C VAL A 99 13.14 -41.04 29.21
N GLU A 100 12.92 -42.33 28.99
CA GLU A 100 13.96 -43.32 28.68
C GLU A 100 14.65 -43.06 27.34
N ASP A 101 13.88 -42.82 26.26
CA ASP A 101 14.47 -42.47 24.96
C ASP A 101 15.26 -41.15 25.01
N ILE A 102 14.88 -40.19 25.88
CA ILE A 102 15.66 -38.96 26.16
C ILE A 102 16.93 -39.26 26.97
N ARG A 103 16.85 -40.16 27.96
CA ARG A 103 17.99 -40.58 28.79
C ARG A 103 19.06 -41.30 27.97
N GLU A 104 18.62 -42.19 27.08
CA GLU A 104 19.49 -42.99 26.21
C GLU A 104 19.93 -42.25 24.93
N GLY A 105 19.33 -41.10 24.61
CA GLY A 105 19.72 -40.28 23.46
C GLY A 105 19.24 -40.84 22.10
N LYS A 106 18.08 -41.50 22.08
CA LYS A 106 17.50 -42.14 20.89
C LYS A 106 16.77 -41.15 19.97
N LEU A 107 17.08 -41.21 18.68
CA LEU A 107 16.45 -40.42 17.60
C LEU A 107 15.09 -41.03 17.18
N ARG A 108 14.10 -41.00 18.08
CA ARG A 108 12.71 -41.48 17.82
C ARG A 108 11.67 -40.36 17.87
N PHE A 109 12.10 -39.11 17.77
CA PHE A 109 11.26 -37.94 17.95
C PHE A 109 11.28 -37.06 16.70
N ALA A 110 10.10 -36.67 16.19
CA ALA A 110 10.05 -35.71 15.10
C ALA A 110 10.58 -34.32 15.56
N PRO A 111 11.37 -33.60 14.75
CA PRO A 111 12.05 -32.36 15.15
C PRO A 111 11.11 -31.31 15.76
N GLY A 112 9.94 -31.13 15.16
CA GLY A 112 8.91 -30.19 15.65
C GLY A 112 8.42 -30.48 17.08
N ARG A 113 8.35 -31.76 17.48
CA ARG A 113 7.90 -32.16 18.83
C ARG A 113 8.99 -31.93 19.88
N LEU A 114 10.27 -32.14 19.52
CA LEU A 114 11.40 -31.77 20.38
C LEU A 114 11.51 -30.25 20.55
N ARG A 115 11.22 -29.50 19.48
CA ARG A 115 11.19 -28.03 19.51
C ARG A 115 10.05 -27.49 20.40
N GLU A 116 8.88 -28.12 20.36
CA GLU A 116 7.75 -27.78 21.26
C GLU A 116 8.05 -28.16 22.72
N LEU A 117 8.57 -29.37 22.96
CA LEU A 117 9.01 -29.82 24.29
C LEU A 117 10.05 -28.88 24.91
N SER A 118 11.03 -28.44 24.12
CA SER A 118 12.10 -27.52 24.54
C SER A 118 11.58 -26.12 24.92
N LYS A 119 10.43 -25.70 24.39
CA LYS A 119 9.76 -24.43 24.77
C LYS A 119 8.93 -24.55 26.05
N LEU A 120 8.53 -25.76 26.44
CA LEU A 120 7.62 -26.01 27.57
C LEU A 120 8.35 -26.46 28.85
N LEU A 121 9.69 -26.50 28.85
CA LEU A 121 10.50 -26.92 29.99
C LEU A 121 10.18 -26.12 31.28
N PRO A 122 10.27 -26.75 32.46
CA PRO A 122 9.98 -26.11 33.74
C PRO A 122 11.03 -25.03 34.06
N GLU A 123 10.61 -23.95 34.70
CA GLU A 123 11.53 -22.90 35.17
C GLU A 123 12.24 -23.34 36.47
N ASP A 124 13.37 -22.74 36.83
CA ASP A 124 14.14 -23.07 38.06
C ASP A 124 13.29 -23.13 39.34
N VAL A 125 12.26 -22.29 39.43
CA VAL A 125 11.31 -22.23 40.55
C VAL A 125 10.35 -23.42 40.53
N GLU A 126 9.92 -23.86 39.35
CA GLU A 126 9.07 -25.04 39.15
C GLU A 126 9.87 -26.33 39.35
N VAL A 127 11.10 -26.40 38.84
CA VAL A 127 12.07 -27.49 39.07
C VAL A 127 12.27 -27.74 40.57
N LYS A 128 12.52 -26.68 41.35
CA LYS A 128 12.66 -26.78 42.82
C LYS A 128 11.37 -27.27 43.49
N LYS A 129 10.20 -26.84 43.03
CA LYS A 129 8.91 -27.28 43.58
C LYS A 129 8.64 -28.76 43.28
N LEU A 130 8.85 -29.21 42.04
CA LEU A 130 8.74 -30.61 41.63
C LEU A 130 9.68 -31.50 42.44
N LEU A 131 10.95 -31.12 42.59
CA LEU A 131 11.93 -31.85 43.41
C LEU A 131 11.62 -31.83 44.92
N SER A 132 10.86 -30.84 45.40
CA SER A 132 10.40 -30.75 46.79
C SER A 132 9.13 -31.57 47.10
N PHE A 133 8.58 -32.30 46.13
CA PHE A 133 7.43 -33.17 46.36
C PHE A 133 7.87 -34.51 46.99
N HIS A 134 7.27 -34.86 48.13
CA HIS A 134 7.60 -36.05 48.93
C HIS A 134 6.42 -37.05 49.02
N GLY A 135 5.37 -36.87 48.20
CA GLY A 135 4.22 -37.78 48.12
C GLY A 135 4.41 -38.91 47.10
N ASP A 136 3.37 -39.73 46.90
CA ASP A 136 3.38 -40.78 45.89
C ASP A 136 3.27 -40.19 44.47
N GLU A 137 4.18 -40.57 43.58
CA GLU A 137 4.20 -40.12 42.17
C GLU A 137 2.97 -40.56 41.37
N SER A 138 2.24 -41.57 41.84
CA SER A 138 0.95 -41.98 41.23
C SER A 138 -0.14 -40.90 41.38
N GLN A 139 -0.01 -40.03 42.37
CA GLN A 139 -0.97 -38.98 42.73
C GLN A 139 -0.69 -37.65 42.00
N LEU A 140 0.37 -37.56 41.21
CA LEU A 140 0.66 -36.35 40.42
C LEU A 140 -0.08 -36.36 39.10
N ALA A 141 -0.54 -35.18 38.67
CA ALA A 141 -1.10 -34.99 37.33
C ALA A 141 -0.09 -35.38 36.23
N GLU A 142 -0.60 -35.85 35.08
CA GLU A 142 0.19 -36.45 33.97
C GLU A 142 1.41 -35.60 33.54
N ALA A 143 1.23 -34.28 33.45
CA ALA A 143 2.30 -33.33 33.11
C ALA A 143 3.33 -33.12 34.24
N ASP A 144 2.88 -33.06 35.49
CA ASP A 144 3.75 -32.93 36.66
C ASP A 144 4.60 -34.18 36.85
N ARG A 145 4.01 -35.36 36.66
CA ARG A 145 4.69 -36.66 36.71
C ARG A 145 5.75 -36.78 35.60
N PHE A 146 5.41 -36.38 34.37
CA PHE A 146 6.38 -36.34 33.26
C PHE A 146 7.58 -35.45 33.59
N PHE A 147 7.36 -34.23 34.07
CA PHE A 147 8.48 -33.34 34.40
C PHE A 147 9.25 -33.76 35.65
N LEU A 148 8.61 -34.34 36.66
CA LEU A 148 9.33 -34.91 37.80
C LEU A 148 10.29 -36.02 37.34
N MET A 149 9.84 -36.89 36.44
CA MET A 149 10.69 -37.93 35.84
C MET A 149 11.80 -37.34 34.95
N LEU A 150 11.48 -36.32 34.14
CA LEU A 150 12.46 -35.69 33.24
C LEU A 150 13.54 -34.90 34.00
N VAL A 151 13.16 -34.12 35.03
CA VAL A 151 14.09 -33.34 35.87
C VAL A 151 15.05 -34.23 36.67
N LYS A 152 14.62 -35.47 37.00
CA LYS A 152 15.49 -36.49 37.60
C LYS A 152 16.58 -37.00 36.64
N VAL A 153 16.49 -36.75 35.32
CA VAL A 153 17.55 -37.11 34.36
C VAL A 153 18.69 -36.08 34.43
N PRO A 154 19.95 -36.50 34.72
CA PRO A 154 21.08 -35.59 34.78
C PRO A 154 21.29 -34.85 33.46
N GLY A 155 21.23 -33.50 33.53
CA GLY A 155 21.41 -32.63 32.36
C GLY A 155 20.27 -32.64 31.34
N TYR A 156 19.04 -32.99 31.73
CA TYR A 156 17.90 -33.16 30.81
C TYR A 156 17.74 -32.05 29.75
N GLU A 157 17.89 -30.77 30.11
CA GLU A 157 17.81 -29.65 29.17
C GLU A 157 18.92 -29.68 28.11
N LYS A 158 20.13 -30.05 28.51
CA LYS A 158 21.28 -30.15 27.62
C LYS A 158 21.16 -31.38 26.73
N ARG A 159 20.63 -32.51 27.24
CA ARG A 159 20.28 -33.69 26.41
C ARG A 159 19.21 -33.38 25.37
N LEU A 160 18.15 -32.67 25.74
CA LEU A 160 17.08 -32.26 24.81
C LEU A 160 17.58 -31.29 23.74
N LYS A 161 18.36 -30.26 24.12
CA LYS A 161 19.02 -29.35 23.17
C LYS A 161 19.93 -30.10 22.20
N SER A 162 20.68 -31.08 22.70
CA SER A 162 21.53 -31.95 21.89
C SER A 162 20.77 -32.88 20.94
N LEU A 163 19.65 -33.46 21.36
CA LEU A 163 18.80 -34.28 20.50
C LEU A 163 18.16 -33.45 19.38
N LEU A 164 17.67 -32.25 19.71
CA LEU A 164 17.15 -31.31 18.71
C LEU A 164 18.22 -30.92 17.69
N LEU A 165 19.44 -30.63 18.16
CA LEU A 165 20.59 -30.29 17.31
C LEU A 165 20.98 -31.43 16.36
N ARG A 166 20.90 -32.70 16.81
CA ARG A 166 21.17 -33.88 15.97
C ARG A 166 20.15 -34.03 14.83
N GLU A 167 18.88 -33.77 15.09
CA GLU A 167 17.79 -33.84 14.11
C GLU A 167 17.81 -32.66 13.12
N GLU A 168 18.10 -31.44 13.59
CA GLU A 168 18.01 -30.23 12.75
C GLU A 168 19.28 -29.97 11.89
N PHE A 169 20.44 -30.48 12.30
CA PHE A 169 21.72 -30.15 11.66
C PHE A 169 21.85 -30.63 10.21
N MET A 170 21.50 -31.88 9.91
CA MET A 170 21.69 -32.43 8.55
C MET A 170 20.80 -31.77 7.49
N PRO A 171 19.47 -31.57 7.71
CA PRO A 171 18.65 -30.81 6.78
C PRO A 171 19.17 -29.39 6.52
N PHE A 172 19.65 -28.71 7.57
CA PHE A 172 20.24 -27.37 7.46
C PHE A 172 21.53 -27.36 6.61
N ILE A 173 22.42 -28.33 6.79
CA ILE A 173 23.65 -28.45 5.99
C ILE A 173 23.32 -28.68 4.52
N GLU A 174 22.40 -29.57 4.17
CA GLU A 174 22.06 -29.83 2.76
C GLU A 174 21.40 -28.62 2.08
N GLU A 175 20.50 -27.90 2.77
CA GLU A 175 19.88 -26.67 2.29
C GLU A 175 20.91 -25.54 2.07
N THR A 176 21.85 -25.39 3.02
CA THR A 176 22.93 -24.39 2.94
C THR A 176 23.93 -24.72 1.82
N LYS A 177 24.35 -26.00 1.69
CA LYS A 177 25.23 -26.47 0.60
C LYS A 177 24.62 -26.21 -0.77
N THR A 178 23.33 -26.55 -0.93
CA THR A 178 22.59 -26.31 -2.17
C THR A 178 22.57 -24.83 -2.51
N SER A 179 22.29 -23.97 -1.52
CA SER A 179 22.25 -22.52 -1.70
C SER A 179 23.59 -21.93 -2.14
N ILE A 180 24.69 -22.30 -1.46
CA ILE A 180 26.06 -21.89 -1.83
C ILE A 180 26.42 -22.39 -3.23
N SER A 181 26.13 -23.66 -3.55
CA SER A 181 26.42 -24.24 -4.87
C SER A 181 25.72 -23.51 -6.02
N ILE A 182 24.44 -23.16 -5.85
CA ILE A 182 23.67 -22.37 -6.82
C ILE A 182 24.30 -20.99 -7.04
N MET A 183 24.63 -20.27 -5.96
CA MET A 183 25.24 -18.94 -6.06
C MET A 183 26.64 -18.97 -6.69
N THR A 184 27.50 -19.89 -6.25
CA THR A 184 28.85 -20.09 -6.81
C THR A 184 28.78 -20.39 -8.31
N ALA A 185 27.84 -21.23 -8.73
CA ALA A 185 27.74 -21.61 -10.12
C ALA A 185 27.09 -20.54 -11.01
N ALA A 186 26.12 -19.78 -10.50
CA ALA A 186 25.58 -18.60 -11.19
C ALA A 186 26.63 -17.49 -11.36
N ALA A 187 27.50 -17.30 -10.37
CA ALA A 187 28.63 -16.37 -10.47
C ALA A 187 29.65 -16.81 -11.54
N ASN A 188 29.95 -18.11 -11.61
CA ASN A 188 30.79 -18.68 -12.67
C ASN A 188 30.14 -18.58 -14.07
N GLU A 189 28.82 -18.78 -14.20
CA GLU A 189 28.09 -18.54 -15.46
C GLU A 189 28.27 -17.08 -15.96
N LEU A 190 28.17 -16.09 -15.07
CA LEU A 190 28.37 -14.68 -15.42
C LEU A 190 29.80 -14.37 -15.91
N LEU A 191 30.82 -15.03 -15.32
CA LEU A 191 32.23 -14.84 -15.66
C LEU A 191 32.64 -15.57 -16.95
N THR A 192 31.92 -16.62 -17.35
CA THR A 192 32.31 -17.51 -18.47
C THR A 192 31.44 -17.39 -19.72
N CYS A 193 30.31 -16.66 -19.67
CA CYS A 193 29.41 -16.50 -20.82
C CYS A 193 29.92 -15.42 -21.81
N ASP A 194 30.81 -15.83 -22.73
CA ASP A 194 31.35 -14.98 -23.80
C ASP A 194 30.26 -14.31 -24.68
N ASP A 195 29.12 -14.98 -24.88
CA ASP A 195 28.00 -14.49 -25.67
C ASP A 195 27.31 -13.30 -24.98
N LEU A 196 27.07 -13.39 -23.66
CA LEU A 196 26.57 -12.28 -22.84
C LEU A 196 27.53 -11.09 -22.94
N HIS A 197 28.84 -11.32 -22.79
CA HIS A 197 29.83 -10.24 -22.88
C HIS A 197 29.87 -9.60 -24.27
N SER A 198 29.63 -10.39 -25.33
CA SER A 198 29.52 -9.90 -26.69
C SER A 198 28.28 -9.03 -26.91
N ILE A 199 27.14 -9.39 -26.30
CA ILE A 199 25.94 -8.53 -26.25
C ILE A 199 26.22 -7.23 -25.47
N ILE A 200 26.93 -7.28 -24.34
CA ILE A 200 27.31 -6.08 -23.56
C ILE A 200 28.21 -5.14 -24.39
N ARG A 201 29.19 -5.69 -25.12
CA ARG A 201 30.05 -4.92 -26.06
C ARG A 201 29.24 -4.30 -27.22
N LEU A 202 28.24 -5.02 -27.74
CA LEU A 202 27.32 -4.49 -28.76
C LEU A 202 26.47 -3.32 -28.22
N VAL A 203 25.98 -3.43 -26.98
CA VAL A 203 25.28 -2.33 -26.28
C VAL A 203 26.21 -1.12 -26.11
N LEU A 204 27.47 -1.31 -25.70
CA LEU A 204 28.44 -0.23 -25.54
C LEU A 204 28.68 0.50 -26.87
N LYS A 205 28.87 -0.27 -27.95
CA LYS A 205 29.08 0.28 -29.31
C LYS A 205 27.87 1.08 -29.79
N ALA A 206 26.65 0.58 -29.54
CA ALA A 206 25.42 1.30 -29.87
C ALA A 206 25.27 2.59 -29.03
N GLY A 207 25.54 2.52 -27.72
CA GLY A 207 25.48 3.68 -26.82
C GLY A 207 26.48 4.78 -27.17
N ASN A 208 27.73 4.42 -27.45
CA ASN A 208 28.76 5.38 -27.89
C ASN A 208 28.39 6.04 -29.22
N TYR A 209 27.83 5.28 -30.17
CA TYR A 209 27.37 5.84 -31.44
C TYR A 209 26.18 6.79 -31.26
N MET A 210 25.20 6.44 -30.42
CA MET A 210 24.04 7.30 -30.14
C MET A 210 24.39 8.58 -29.36
N ASN A 211 25.46 8.54 -28.56
CA ASN A 211 25.89 9.65 -27.72
C ASN A 211 27.10 10.40 -28.30
N SER A 212 27.49 10.18 -29.56
CA SER A 212 28.73 10.69 -30.16
C SER A 212 28.94 12.20 -29.98
N ASP A 213 27.84 12.95 -30.00
CA ASP A 213 27.82 14.41 -29.98
C ASP A 213 27.60 14.97 -28.55
N GLY A 214 27.66 14.09 -27.54
CA GLY A 214 27.46 14.42 -26.12
C GLY A 214 28.56 13.85 -25.23
N TYR A 215 28.52 14.22 -23.94
CA TYR A 215 29.55 13.86 -22.95
C TYR A 215 29.71 12.34 -22.69
N ALA A 216 28.85 11.50 -23.27
CA ALA A 216 28.80 10.05 -23.10
C ALA A 216 29.13 9.25 -24.38
N GLY A 217 29.60 9.88 -25.45
CA GLY A 217 29.91 9.24 -26.75
C GLY A 217 31.17 8.38 -26.81
N HIS A 218 32.01 8.45 -25.79
CA HIS A 218 33.32 7.77 -25.72
C HIS A 218 33.48 6.97 -24.42
N ALA A 219 32.41 6.33 -23.94
CA ALA A 219 32.48 5.48 -22.77
C ALA A 219 33.31 4.22 -23.06
N LEU A 220 34.20 3.85 -22.13
CA LEU A 220 34.94 2.58 -22.17
C LEU A 220 34.13 1.40 -21.61
N GLY A 221 33.06 1.69 -20.88
CA GLY A 221 32.14 0.74 -20.25
C GLY A 221 30.97 1.45 -19.58
N PHE A 222 30.01 0.71 -19.04
CA PHE A 222 28.85 1.25 -18.32
C PHE A 222 28.47 0.35 -17.14
N ARG A 223 27.82 0.91 -16.10
CA ARG A 223 27.33 0.17 -14.91
C ARG A 223 26.28 -0.87 -15.31
N MET A 224 26.32 -2.08 -14.75
CA MET A 224 25.48 -3.20 -15.19
C MET A 224 23.97 -2.89 -15.17
N ALA A 225 23.50 -2.10 -14.20
CA ALA A 225 22.11 -1.68 -14.07
C ALA A 225 21.58 -0.89 -15.30
N SER A 226 22.46 -0.35 -16.14
CA SER A 226 22.10 0.35 -17.38
C SER A 226 21.46 -0.58 -18.42
N LEU A 227 21.76 -1.89 -18.39
CA LEU A 227 21.16 -2.89 -19.29
C LEU A 227 19.62 -2.91 -19.20
N LEU A 228 19.07 -2.64 -18.02
CA LEU A 228 17.62 -2.62 -17.78
C LEU A 228 16.93 -1.40 -18.40
N ARG A 229 17.67 -0.33 -18.71
CA ARG A 229 17.18 0.94 -19.29
C ARG A 229 17.15 0.96 -20.82
N LEU A 230 17.69 -0.07 -21.49
CA LEU A 230 17.64 -0.19 -22.96
C LEU A 230 16.20 -0.27 -23.52
N VAL A 231 15.23 -0.57 -22.65
CA VAL A 231 13.80 -0.57 -22.99
C VAL A 231 13.22 0.86 -23.07
N ASP A 232 13.80 1.81 -22.32
CA ASP A 232 13.31 3.18 -22.18
C ASP A 232 13.65 4.05 -23.40
N THR A 233 14.79 3.75 -24.04
CA THR A 233 15.25 4.39 -25.28
C THR A 233 14.40 3.93 -26.47
N LYS A 234 13.28 4.62 -26.69
CA LYS A 234 12.33 4.35 -27.79
C LYS A 234 12.91 4.77 -29.13
N ALA A 235 12.65 3.96 -30.16
CA ALA A 235 12.94 4.33 -31.54
C ALA A 235 11.82 5.22 -32.12
N ASN A 236 12.11 5.89 -33.24
CA ASN A 236 11.11 6.65 -34.01
C ASN A 236 9.97 5.77 -34.57
N LYS A 237 10.14 4.44 -34.56
CA LYS A 237 9.12 3.47 -34.93
C LYS A 237 8.31 3.07 -33.66
N PRO A 238 6.98 3.24 -33.66
CA PRO A 238 6.15 2.90 -32.49
C PRO A 238 6.25 1.40 -32.16
N GLY A 239 6.36 1.10 -30.86
CA GLY A 239 6.52 -0.26 -30.35
C GLY A 239 7.95 -0.83 -30.42
N MET A 240 8.95 -0.04 -30.84
CA MET A 240 10.35 -0.46 -30.91
C MET A 240 11.24 0.38 -29.99
N ASN A 241 12.28 -0.24 -29.41
CA ASN A 241 13.25 0.40 -28.53
C ASN A 241 14.67 -0.14 -28.81
N LEU A 242 15.67 0.41 -28.12
CA LEU A 242 17.08 0.05 -28.29
C LEU A 242 17.36 -1.43 -28.01
N MET A 243 16.67 -2.06 -27.05
CA MET A 243 16.81 -3.50 -26.79
C MET A 243 16.38 -4.37 -28.00
N HIS A 244 15.28 -4.01 -28.68
CA HIS A 244 14.89 -4.69 -29.93
C HIS A 244 15.93 -4.49 -31.05
N TYR A 245 16.55 -3.30 -31.13
CA TYR A 245 17.64 -3.05 -32.08
C TYR A 245 18.87 -3.91 -31.77
N VAL A 246 19.29 -4.01 -30.51
CA VAL A 246 20.41 -4.87 -30.07
C VAL A 246 20.13 -6.34 -30.39
N ALA A 247 18.92 -6.84 -30.14
CA ALA A 247 18.52 -8.20 -30.52
C ALA A 247 18.57 -8.43 -32.05
N MET A 248 18.14 -7.47 -32.85
CA MET A 248 18.24 -7.54 -34.32
C MET A 248 19.68 -7.48 -34.82
N GLN A 249 20.54 -6.67 -34.19
CA GLN A 249 21.96 -6.58 -34.54
C GLN A 249 22.72 -7.85 -34.13
N ALA A 250 22.41 -8.43 -32.97
CA ALA A 250 22.94 -9.74 -32.56
C ALA A 250 22.62 -10.79 -33.61
N GLN A 251 21.35 -10.94 -34.00
CA GLN A 251 20.91 -11.87 -35.05
C GLN A 251 21.64 -11.69 -36.39
N GLN A 252 21.98 -10.46 -36.77
CA GLN A 252 22.71 -10.15 -38.01
C GLN A 252 24.21 -10.46 -37.93
N ILE A 253 24.81 -10.39 -36.74
CA ILE A 253 26.24 -10.67 -36.51
C ILE A 253 26.45 -12.18 -36.34
N ASP A 254 25.72 -12.80 -35.42
CA ASP A 254 25.67 -14.25 -35.24
C ASP A 254 24.35 -14.65 -34.56
N THR A 255 23.67 -15.65 -35.12
CA THR A 255 22.42 -16.19 -34.59
C THR A 255 22.63 -16.97 -33.29
N SER A 256 23.85 -17.45 -33.00
CA SER A 256 24.20 -18.09 -31.71
C SER A 256 23.94 -17.16 -30.51
N LEU A 257 24.28 -15.88 -30.65
CA LEU A 257 24.14 -14.82 -29.65
C LEU A 257 22.69 -14.56 -29.21
N LEU A 258 21.69 -15.16 -29.85
CA LEU A 258 20.30 -15.10 -29.40
C LEU A 258 19.98 -16.10 -28.28
N ARG A 259 20.86 -17.08 -28.04
CA ARG A 259 20.66 -18.18 -27.07
C ARG A 259 21.55 -18.10 -25.84
N PHE A 260 22.24 -16.98 -25.61
CA PHE A 260 23.08 -16.83 -24.41
C PHE A 260 22.28 -17.02 -23.11
N THR A 261 20.98 -16.74 -23.10
CA THR A 261 20.11 -16.95 -21.94
C THR A 261 19.96 -18.43 -21.57
N GLU A 262 20.09 -19.35 -22.53
CA GLU A 262 20.10 -20.81 -22.30
C GLU A 262 21.35 -21.26 -21.51
N GLN A 263 22.41 -20.45 -21.47
CA GLN A 263 23.67 -20.71 -20.74
C GLN A 263 23.64 -20.17 -19.29
N LEU A 264 22.63 -19.35 -18.95
CA LEU A 264 22.56 -18.57 -17.69
C LEU A 264 21.42 -19.07 -16.78
N GLN A 265 21.31 -20.39 -16.63
CA GLN A 265 20.14 -21.04 -16.01
C GLN A 265 20.06 -20.81 -14.50
N ARG A 266 21.20 -20.81 -13.80
CA ARG A 266 21.23 -20.74 -12.31
C ARG A 266 21.08 -19.32 -11.78
N ILE A 267 21.26 -18.30 -12.62
CA ILE A 267 21.10 -16.88 -12.25
C ILE A 267 19.69 -16.59 -11.71
N GLY A 268 18.65 -17.19 -12.31
CA GLY A 268 17.26 -16.98 -11.87
C GLY A 268 16.99 -17.52 -10.45
N GLU A 269 17.65 -18.62 -10.07
CA GLU A 269 17.58 -19.19 -8.72
C GLU A 269 18.45 -18.40 -7.74
N ALA A 270 19.70 -18.10 -8.11
CA ALA A 270 20.63 -17.31 -7.31
C ALA A 270 20.10 -15.90 -6.97
N SER A 271 19.31 -15.28 -7.86
CA SER A 271 18.66 -13.98 -7.60
C SER A 271 17.66 -13.97 -6.43
N ARG A 272 17.29 -15.14 -5.90
CA ARG A 272 16.34 -15.32 -4.79
C ARG A 272 17.03 -15.70 -3.47
N ILE A 273 18.33 -15.97 -3.50
CA ILE A 273 19.12 -16.43 -2.35
C ILE A 273 19.90 -15.24 -1.81
N GLN A 274 19.68 -14.85 -0.56
CA GLN A 274 20.44 -13.77 0.07
C GLN A 274 21.71 -14.33 0.71
N LYS A 275 22.88 -14.01 0.14
CA LYS A 275 24.18 -14.47 0.64
C LYS A 275 24.38 -14.14 2.13
N GLN A 276 24.02 -12.93 2.53
CA GLN A 276 24.18 -12.46 3.91
C GLN A 276 23.33 -13.25 4.91
N GLU A 277 22.09 -13.63 4.55
CA GLU A 277 21.25 -14.46 5.42
C GLU A 277 21.89 -15.85 5.62
N VAL A 278 22.29 -16.51 4.53
CA VAL A 278 22.98 -17.80 4.53
C VAL A 278 24.24 -17.77 5.42
N GLU A 279 25.06 -16.73 5.30
CA GLU A 279 26.22 -16.53 6.18
C GLU A 279 25.84 -16.42 7.66
N THR A 280 24.80 -15.64 7.99
CA THR A 280 24.40 -15.42 9.39
C THR A 280 23.81 -16.66 10.03
N ASP A 281 23.05 -17.46 9.27
CA ASP A 281 22.51 -18.73 9.75
C ASP A 281 23.60 -19.79 9.89
N PHE A 282 24.56 -19.86 8.96
CA PHE A 282 25.75 -20.70 9.10
C PHE A 282 26.57 -20.35 10.36
N LYS A 283 26.85 -19.06 10.57
CA LYS A 283 27.54 -18.56 11.78
C LYS A 283 26.76 -18.89 13.07
N ARG A 284 25.42 -18.85 13.03
CA ARG A 284 24.54 -19.24 14.14
C ARG A 284 24.61 -20.74 14.44
N GLU A 285 24.60 -21.59 13.42
CA GLU A 285 24.66 -23.04 13.60
C GLU A 285 26.03 -23.51 14.11
N MET A 286 27.12 -22.93 13.57
CA MET A 286 28.47 -23.13 14.09
C MET A 286 28.57 -22.74 15.57
N ALA A 287 27.93 -21.64 15.99
CA ALA A 287 27.87 -21.25 17.39
C ALA A 287 27.11 -22.27 18.27
N LYS A 288 25.99 -22.85 17.79
CA LYS A 288 25.28 -23.93 18.51
C LYS A 288 26.16 -25.17 18.71
N ILE A 289 26.85 -25.63 17.66
CA ILE A 289 27.74 -26.80 17.73
C ILE A 289 28.93 -26.54 18.67
N LYS A 290 29.47 -25.31 18.68
CA LYS A 290 30.50 -24.88 19.63
C LYS A 290 30.00 -24.82 21.08
N GLU A 291 28.78 -24.33 21.32
CA GLU A 291 28.16 -24.39 22.65
C GLU A 291 27.93 -25.84 23.09
N ALA A 292 27.43 -26.70 22.19
CA ALA A 292 27.23 -28.12 22.43
C ALA A 292 28.54 -28.79 22.89
N LYS A 293 29.62 -28.65 22.13
CA LYS A 293 30.96 -29.18 22.49
C LYS A 293 31.43 -28.73 23.88
N ASN A 294 31.12 -27.48 24.27
CA ASN A 294 31.48 -26.89 25.56
C ASN A 294 30.65 -27.37 26.77
N TYR A 295 29.39 -27.80 26.59
CA TYR A 295 28.60 -28.36 27.70
C TYR A 295 28.62 -29.89 27.73
N VAL A 296 28.79 -30.54 26.57
CA VAL A 296 28.87 -32.00 26.42
C VAL A 296 30.14 -32.54 27.09
N SER A 297 31.28 -31.87 26.93
CA SER A 297 32.54 -32.18 27.64
C SER A 297 32.47 -32.12 29.17
N LYS A 298 31.35 -31.65 29.75
CA LYS A 298 31.12 -31.62 31.20
C LYS A 298 30.27 -32.81 31.70
N GLN A 299 29.80 -33.69 30.81
CA GLN A 299 28.95 -34.84 31.13
C GLN A 299 29.40 -36.07 30.32
N PRO A 300 30.12 -37.05 30.91
CA PRO A 300 30.79 -38.11 30.15
C PRO A 300 29.82 -39.04 29.40
N ASP A 301 28.67 -39.36 29.98
CA ASP A 301 27.64 -40.20 29.35
C ASP A 301 26.84 -39.46 28.27
N LEU A 302 26.76 -38.12 28.29
CA LEU A 302 26.28 -37.34 27.13
C LEU A 302 27.38 -37.16 26.06
N GLN A 303 28.64 -37.08 26.48
CA GLN A 303 29.79 -37.03 25.57
C GLN A 303 29.85 -38.27 24.68
N HIS A 304 29.73 -39.47 25.26
CA HIS A 304 29.71 -40.70 24.47
C HIS A 304 28.50 -40.77 23.53
N GLN A 305 27.31 -40.31 23.95
CA GLN A 305 26.10 -40.24 23.10
C GLN A 305 26.21 -39.26 21.92
N MET A 306 27.16 -38.33 21.94
CA MET A 306 27.30 -37.24 20.95
C MET A 306 28.61 -37.23 20.19
N GLU A 307 29.57 -38.06 20.54
CA GLU A 307 30.93 -38.03 20.01
C GLU A 307 30.96 -38.15 18.47
N GLU A 308 30.33 -39.20 17.93
CA GLU A 308 30.19 -39.43 16.49
C GLU A 308 29.53 -38.24 15.77
N PHE A 309 28.41 -37.74 16.32
CA PHE A 309 27.70 -36.60 15.76
C PHE A 309 28.55 -35.32 15.77
N LEU A 310 29.25 -35.01 16.87
CA LEU A 310 30.05 -33.80 16.99
C LEU A 310 31.30 -33.85 16.10
N GLN A 311 31.89 -35.03 15.88
CA GLN A 311 32.97 -35.23 14.91
C GLN A 311 32.47 -34.96 13.48
N MET A 312 31.39 -35.65 13.07
CA MET A 312 30.72 -35.47 11.79
C MET A 312 30.31 -34.01 11.55
N ALA A 313 29.66 -33.36 12.52
CA ALA A 313 29.21 -31.98 12.40
C ALA A 313 30.37 -30.99 12.32
N THR A 314 31.47 -31.21 13.05
CA THR A 314 32.67 -30.36 12.94
C THR A 314 33.27 -30.45 11.53
N HIS A 315 33.32 -31.64 10.94
CA HIS A 315 33.80 -31.84 9.56
C HIS A 315 32.88 -31.17 8.53
N GLN A 316 31.56 -31.39 8.61
CA GLN A 316 30.59 -30.79 7.69
C GLN A 316 30.55 -29.25 7.77
N LEU A 317 30.79 -28.66 8.95
CA LEU A 317 30.94 -27.21 9.09
C LEU A 317 32.24 -26.70 8.46
N ALA A 318 33.35 -27.44 8.56
CA ALA A 318 34.61 -27.05 7.93
C ALA A 318 34.50 -27.05 6.39
N ASP A 319 33.95 -28.11 5.81
CA ASP A 319 33.71 -28.22 4.35
C ASP A 319 32.83 -27.06 3.84
N MET A 320 31.84 -26.66 4.64
CA MET A 320 30.95 -25.53 4.34
C MET A 320 31.68 -24.19 4.44
N GLU A 321 32.56 -24.01 5.43
CA GLU A 321 33.36 -22.79 5.60
C GLU A 321 34.38 -22.62 4.47
N ASP A 322 34.94 -23.71 3.94
CA ASP A 322 35.74 -23.70 2.70
C ASP A 322 34.88 -23.30 1.49
N SER A 323 33.69 -23.89 1.33
CA SER A 323 32.75 -23.59 0.23
C SER A 323 32.26 -22.14 0.25
N LEU A 324 32.04 -21.57 1.45
CA LEU A 324 31.67 -20.17 1.63
C LEU A 324 32.82 -19.23 1.26
N ARG A 325 34.07 -19.57 1.63
CA ARG A 325 35.27 -18.81 1.24
C ARG A 325 35.51 -18.84 -0.27
N GLU A 326 35.19 -19.95 -0.94
CA GLU A 326 35.19 -20.02 -2.40
C GLU A 326 34.13 -19.07 -3.01
N LEU A 327 32.89 -19.10 -2.51
CA LEU A 327 31.83 -18.17 -2.93
C LEU A 327 32.21 -16.70 -2.70
N ASP A 328 32.87 -16.38 -1.58
CA ASP A 328 33.41 -15.04 -1.32
C ASP A 328 34.41 -14.62 -2.38
N SER A 329 35.41 -15.47 -2.69
CA SER A 329 36.45 -15.20 -3.69
C SER A 329 35.86 -14.95 -5.08
N ILE A 330 34.91 -15.80 -5.50
CA ILE A 330 34.24 -15.68 -6.80
C ILE A 330 33.32 -14.45 -6.82
N SER A 331 32.62 -14.14 -5.72
CA SER A 331 31.80 -12.93 -5.59
C SER A 331 32.62 -11.65 -5.74
N HIS A 332 33.83 -11.58 -5.18
CA HIS A 332 34.75 -10.45 -5.40
C HIS A 332 35.21 -10.38 -6.86
N SER A 333 35.53 -11.54 -7.46
CA SER A 333 35.92 -11.65 -8.87
C SER A 333 34.82 -11.13 -9.82
N VAL A 334 33.54 -11.40 -9.54
CA VAL A 334 32.40 -10.84 -10.30
C VAL A 334 32.32 -9.32 -10.14
N ALA A 335 32.49 -8.78 -8.92
CA ALA A 335 32.47 -7.34 -8.68
C ALA A 335 33.54 -6.61 -9.50
N GLU A 336 34.79 -7.11 -9.45
CA GLU A 336 35.91 -6.56 -10.22
C GLU A 336 35.69 -6.69 -11.73
N TYR A 337 35.23 -7.86 -12.21
CA TYR A 337 35.00 -8.12 -13.63
C TYR A 337 33.97 -7.16 -14.26
N PHE A 338 32.89 -6.84 -13.54
CA PHE A 338 31.89 -5.87 -13.98
C PHE A 338 32.14 -4.43 -13.49
N CYS A 339 33.32 -4.15 -12.91
CA CYS A 339 33.75 -2.84 -12.43
C CYS A 339 32.81 -2.20 -11.37
N GLU A 340 32.10 -3.01 -10.59
CA GLU A 340 31.35 -2.57 -9.41
C GLU A 340 32.26 -2.52 -8.18
N ASP A 341 31.88 -1.76 -7.16
CA ASP A 341 32.67 -1.61 -5.92
C ASP A 341 32.52 -2.86 -5.02
N PRO A 342 33.59 -3.64 -4.75
CA PRO A 342 33.50 -4.85 -3.94
C PRO A 342 32.97 -4.62 -2.51
N ALA A 343 33.11 -3.41 -1.95
CA ALA A 343 32.61 -3.09 -0.60
C ALA A 343 31.09 -2.90 -0.54
N THR A 344 30.44 -2.59 -1.66
CA THR A 344 28.98 -2.38 -1.75
C THR A 344 28.27 -3.40 -2.64
N PHE A 345 29.02 -4.22 -3.38
CA PHE A 345 28.51 -5.25 -4.28
C PHE A 345 27.78 -6.37 -3.55
N LYS A 346 26.60 -6.75 -4.08
CA LYS A 346 25.87 -7.96 -3.69
C LYS A 346 25.63 -8.85 -4.89
N LEU A 347 25.93 -10.14 -4.73
CA LEU A 347 25.86 -11.11 -5.82
C LEU A 347 24.41 -11.38 -6.26
N GLU A 348 23.48 -11.41 -5.31
CA GLU A 348 22.05 -11.62 -5.56
C GLU A 348 21.40 -10.45 -6.34
N GLU A 349 21.82 -9.20 -6.07
CA GLU A 349 21.38 -8.02 -6.83
C GLU A 349 21.95 -8.04 -8.26
N CYS A 350 23.21 -8.42 -8.42
CA CYS A 350 23.84 -8.66 -9.72
C CYS A 350 23.09 -9.72 -10.53
N CYS A 351 22.81 -10.89 -9.93
CA CYS A 351 22.03 -11.95 -10.56
C CYS A 351 20.62 -11.48 -10.93
N SER A 352 19.95 -10.69 -10.08
CA SER A 352 18.63 -10.11 -10.37
C SER A 352 18.66 -9.16 -11.58
N VAL A 353 19.68 -8.30 -11.70
CA VAL A 353 19.87 -7.42 -12.87
C VAL A 353 20.05 -8.23 -14.16
N PHE A 354 20.92 -9.25 -14.15
CA PHE A 354 21.13 -10.08 -15.33
C PHE A 354 19.91 -10.95 -15.67
N HIS A 355 19.22 -11.54 -14.68
CA HIS A 355 17.99 -12.30 -14.92
C HIS A 355 16.89 -11.43 -15.56
N SER A 356 16.66 -10.21 -15.05
CA SER A 356 15.70 -9.27 -15.63
C SER A 356 16.11 -8.78 -17.02
N PHE A 357 17.43 -8.67 -17.29
CA PHE A 357 17.93 -8.39 -18.64
C PHE A 357 17.63 -9.54 -19.61
N CYS A 358 17.92 -10.79 -19.21
CA CYS A 358 17.61 -12.00 -20.00
C CYS A 358 16.13 -12.08 -20.36
N GLU A 359 15.21 -11.97 -19.38
CA GLU A 359 13.77 -11.98 -19.62
C GLU A 359 13.32 -10.91 -20.63
N LYS A 360 13.84 -9.68 -20.50
CA LYS A 360 13.49 -8.58 -21.40
C LYS A 360 14.06 -8.80 -22.80
N PHE A 361 15.27 -9.36 -22.90
CA PHE A 361 15.93 -9.67 -24.16
C PHE A 361 15.19 -10.78 -24.93
N GLU A 362 14.82 -11.89 -24.29
CA GLU A 362 14.02 -12.96 -24.89
C GLU A 362 12.69 -12.44 -25.45
N ARG A 363 11.99 -11.60 -24.68
CA ARG A 363 10.76 -10.93 -25.14
C ARG A 363 11.01 -10.06 -26.36
N ALA A 364 12.15 -9.35 -26.42
CA ALA A 364 12.52 -8.54 -27.57
C ALA A 364 12.85 -9.40 -28.82
N VAL A 365 13.50 -10.56 -28.65
CA VAL A 365 13.77 -11.54 -29.73
C VAL A 365 12.48 -12.14 -30.30
N LEU A 366 11.50 -12.44 -29.45
CA LEU A 366 10.17 -12.91 -29.89
C LEU A 366 9.41 -11.85 -30.71
N VAL A 367 9.52 -10.58 -30.33
CA VAL A 367 8.89 -9.45 -31.04
C VAL A 367 9.62 -9.13 -32.35
N SER A 368 10.96 -9.12 -32.36
CA SER A 368 11.74 -8.87 -33.58
C SER A 368 11.49 -9.95 -34.64
N SER A 369 11.36 -11.21 -34.23
CA SER A 369 11.05 -12.34 -35.11
C SER A 369 9.69 -12.20 -35.82
N ARG A 370 8.67 -11.66 -35.13
CA ARG A 370 7.37 -11.31 -35.75
C ARG A 370 7.42 -10.05 -36.62
N ALA A 371 8.28 -9.10 -36.28
CA ALA A 371 8.47 -7.87 -37.06
C ALA A 371 9.22 -8.10 -38.38
N TYR A 372 10.15 -9.06 -38.42
CA TYR A 372 10.99 -9.37 -39.59
C TYR A 372 10.14 -9.75 -40.82
N TYR A 373 9.13 -10.62 -40.62
CA TYR A 373 8.18 -11.02 -41.67
C TYR A 373 7.34 -9.87 -42.25
N ASN A 374 7.20 -8.75 -41.53
CA ASN A 374 6.45 -7.57 -42.00
C ASN A 374 7.36 -6.41 -42.45
N LEU A 375 8.69 -6.52 -42.30
CA LEU A 375 9.62 -5.41 -42.58
C LEU A 375 10.37 -5.57 -43.92
N CYS A 376 10.53 -6.79 -44.45
CA CYS A 376 11.16 -7.06 -45.76
C CYS A 376 10.46 -6.42 -46.97
N LEU A 377 9.31 -5.75 -46.78
CA LEU A 377 8.52 -5.15 -47.85
C LEU A 377 8.51 -3.61 -47.88
N ARG A 378 9.25 -2.91 -46.99
CA ARG A 378 9.09 -1.44 -46.85
C ARG A 378 10.29 -0.55 -46.52
N VAL A 379 11.52 -1.07 -46.36
CA VAL A 379 12.69 -0.21 -46.06
C VAL A 379 13.91 -0.57 -46.93
N ILE A 380 13.85 -0.13 -48.19
CA ILE A 380 15.05 0.33 -48.92
C ILE A 380 14.82 1.83 -49.14
N LEU A 381 15.55 2.68 -48.41
CA LEU A 381 15.97 4.05 -48.74
C LEU A 381 16.50 4.76 -47.47
N ASP A 382 17.57 5.55 -47.66
CA ASP A 382 18.21 6.50 -46.73
C ASP A 382 18.88 5.93 -45.45
N ARG A 383 20.10 6.34 -45.03
CA ARG A 383 20.96 7.47 -45.49
C ARG A 383 22.43 7.43 -44.98
N ASP A 384 23.25 8.35 -45.49
CA ASP A 384 24.38 9.04 -44.80
C ASP A 384 25.74 8.36 -44.47
N ILE A 385 26.34 7.56 -45.38
CA ILE A 385 27.81 7.23 -45.31
C ILE A 385 28.59 7.57 -46.60
N ILE A 386 27.95 8.09 -47.66
CA ILE A 386 28.59 8.17 -49.00
C ILE A 386 28.89 9.60 -49.50
N MET A 387 28.80 10.65 -48.68
CA MET A 387 28.88 12.04 -49.19
C MET A 387 30.25 12.38 -49.82
N ALA A 388 31.37 12.07 -49.16
CA ALA A 388 32.71 12.38 -49.68
C ALA A 388 33.09 11.55 -50.93
N ARG A 389 32.72 10.26 -50.96
CA ARG A 389 33.00 9.36 -52.11
C ARG A 389 32.02 9.57 -53.27
N CYS A 390 30.75 9.90 -53.03
CA CYS A 390 29.82 10.20 -54.11
C CYS A 390 30.15 11.51 -54.82
N LEU A 391 30.51 12.58 -54.10
CA LEU A 391 30.89 13.86 -54.73
C LEU A 391 32.07 13.71 -55.70
N GLN A 392 33.03 12.84 -55.37
CA GLN A 392 34.18 12.54 -56.22
C GLN A 392 33.84 11.66 -57.43
N ASN A 393 32.70 10.96 -57.41
CA ASN A 393 32.16 10.16 -58.53
C ASN A 393 31.10 10.91 -59.35
N TYR A 394 30.53 12.01 -58.85
CA TYR A 394 29.48 12.80 -59.52
C TYR A 394 30.01 13.97 -60.36
N ILE A 395 31.32 14.25 -60.28
CA ILE A 395 31.99 15.28 -61.07
C ILE A 395 32.78 14.57 -62.18
N PRO A 396 32.42 14.70 -63.46
CA PRO A 396 33.28 14.24 -64.55
C PRO A 396 34.59 15.03 -64.51
N ALA A 397 35.72 14.36 -64.77
CA ALA A 397 37.08 14.83 -64.48
C ALA A 397 37.56 16.12 -65.21
N GLN A 398 36.66 16.86 -65.87
CA GLN A 398 36.92 18.05 -66.67
C GLN A 398 35.88 19.19 -66.44
N SER A 399 34.93 19.07 -65.50
CA SER A 399 33.93 20.12 -65.24
C SER A 399 34.20 20.91 -63.95
N LEU A 400 34.52 22.20 -64.10
CA LEU A 400 34.79 23.15 -62.99
C LEU A 400 33.53 23.74 -62.31
N THR A 401 32.33 23.22 -62.61
CA THR A 401 31.06 23.78 -62.10
C THR A 401 30.17 22.72 -61.46
N LEU A 402 29.63 23.03 -60.29
CA LEU A 402 28.76 22.14 -59.51
C LEU A 402 27.38 22.78 -59.32
N SER A 403 26.32 22.08 -59.75
CA SER A 403 24.93 22.50 -59.54
C SER A 403 24.37 21.89 -58.27
N CYS A 404 23.79 22.71 -57.38
CA CYS A 404 23.10 22.19 -56.20
C CYS A 404 21.85 21.38 -56.63
N PRO A 405 21.71 20.10 -56.27
CA PRO A 405 20.56 19.29 -56.70
C PRO A 405 19.23 19.71 -56.06
N VAL A 406 19.26 20.52 -54.98
CA VAL A 406 18.05 20.98 -54.27
C VAL A 406 17.54 22.32 -54.81
N CYS A 407 18.42 23.31 -55.02
CA CYS A 407 18.02 24.66 -55.48
C CYS A 407 18.45 24.99 -56.92
N ARG A 408 19.21 24.12 -57.60
CA ARG A 408 19.72 24.26 -58.98
C ARG A 408 20.67 25.43 -59.25
N GLN A 409 21.12 26.14 -58.22
CA GLN A 409 22.18 27.16 -58.34
C GLN A 409 23.52 26.49 -58.76
N THR A 410 24.21 27.05 -59.76
CA THR A 410 25.54 26.64 -60.22
C THR A 410 26.64 27.42 -59.50
N SER A 411 27.62 26.73 -58.90
CA SER A 411 28.82 27.33 -58.32
C SER A 411 30.08 26.82 -59.02
N ILE A 412 31.09 27.68 -59.17
CA ILE A 412 32.40 27.33 -59.75
C ILE A 412 33.31 26.78 -58.64
N LEU A 413 34.09 25.74 -58.93
CA LEU A 413 35.07 25.14 -58.02
C LEU A 413 36.49 25.64 -58.31
N PRO A 414 37.37 25.80 -57.30
CA PRO A 414 38.78 26.13 -57.52
C PRO A 414 39.54 25.03 -58.27
N GLU A 415 40.62 25.37 -58.96
CA GLU A 415 41.41 24.43 -59.81
C GLU A 415 41.94 23.19 -59.09
N LYS A 416 42.12 23.26 -57.76
CA LYS A 416 42.56 22.12 -56.91
C LYS A 416 41.39 21.30 -56.35
N GLY A 417 40.17 21.53 -56.83
CA GLY A 417 38.97 20.81 -56.45
C GLY A 417 38.50 21.05 -55.01
N VAL A 418 37.69 20.13 -54.49
CA VAL A 418 37.00 20.23 -53.18
C VAL A 418 37.98 20.41 -52.00
N ALA A 419 39.23 19.96 -52.14
CA ALA A 419 40.27 20.06 -51.10
C ALA A 419 40.82 21.48 -50.88
N ALA A 420 40.46 22.46 -51.72
CA ALA A 420 40.95 23.85 -51.62
C ALA A 420 40.02 24.81 -50.86
N LEU A 421 38.87 24.33 -50.38
CA LEU A 421 37.97 25.13 -49.54
C LEU A 421 38.57 25.29 -48.14
N GLN A 422 38.82 26.53 -47.71
CA GLN A 422 39.48 26.81 -46.44
C GLN A 422 38.57 26.53 -45.23
N ASN A 423 39.08 25.76 -44.27
CA ASN A 423 38.47 25.60 -42.95
C ASN A 423 38.70 26.88 -42.13
N ASN A 424 37.70 27.75 -42.04
CA ASN A 424 37.73 28.96 -41.21
C ASN A 424 37.64 28.64 -39.71
N PHE A 425 38.78 28.23 -39.13
CA PHE A 425 38.96 27.93 -37.71
C PHE A 425 38.41 29.02 -36.77
N PHE A 426 38.48 30.30 -37.16
CA PHE A 426 37.88 31.40 -36.40
C PHE A 426 36.34 31.38 -36.41
N ILE A 427 35.71 30.96 -37.52
CA ILE A 427 34.24 30.86 -37.61
C ILE A 427 33.75 29.64 -36.83
N THR A 428 34.47 28.50 -36.87
CA THR A 428 34.12 27.33 -36.06
C THR A 428 34.16 27.66 -34.56
N ASN A 429 35.22 28.32 -34.09
CA ASN A 429 35.31 28.75 -32.68
C ASN A 429 34.27 29.83 -32.32
N LEU A 430 33.95 30.77 -33.22
CA LEU A 430 32.89 31.76 -33.00
C LEU A 430 31.52 31.09 -32.89
N MET A 431 31.24 30.09 -33.73
CA MET A 431 30.03 29.27 -33.68
C MET A 431 29.98 28.41 -32.41
N GLU A 432 31.08 27.80 -31.97
CA GLU A 432 31.16 27.06 -30.70
C GLU A 432 30.91 27.97 -29.48
N VAL A 433 31.38 29.22 -29.51
CA VAL A 433 31.10 30.21 -28.46
C VAL A 433 29.63 30.68 -28.50
N LEU A 434 29.03 30.83 -29.68
CA LEU A 434 27.62 31.18 -29.86
C LEU A 434 26.65 30.00 -29.59
N GLN A 435 27.14 28.76 -29.65
CA GLN A 435 26.37 27.53 -29.37
C GLN A 435 26.52 27.04 -27.91
N ARG A 436 27.27 27.73 -27.06
CA ARG A 436 27.39 27.38 -25.63
C ARG A 436 26.18 27.84 -24.82
N ASP A 437 25.42 26.86 -24.32
CA ASP A 437 24.33 27.06 -23.38
C ASP A 437 24.86 27.51 -21.98
N PRO A 438 24.18 28.39 -21.21
CA PRO A 438 24.74 29.04 -20.01
C PRO A 438 25.03 28.15 -18.77
N GLY A 439 24.95 26.83 -18.90
CA GLY A 439 24.81 25.89 -17.77
C GLY A 439 26.07 25.17 -17.28
N CYS A 440 27.27 25.50 -17.76
CA CYS A 440 28.49 24.74 -17.44
C CYS A 440 29.41 25.47 -16.45
N SER A 441 29.31 25.14 -15.16
CA SER A 441 30.22 25.61 -14.11
C SER A 441 31.20 24.52 -13.69
N ARG A 442 32.46 24.60 -14.16
CA ARG A 442 33.61 23.88 -13.55
C ARG A 442 34.92 24.69 -13.68
N PRO A 443 35.71 24.86 -12.60
CA PRO A 443 36.74 25.91 -12.54
C PRO A 443 38.15 25.44 -12.97
N GLU A 444 38.31 25.01 -14.23
CA GLU A 444 39.64 24.65 -14.80
C GLU A 444 40.02 25.49 -16.04
N ALA A 445 39.17 26.45 -16.42
CA ALA A 445 39.38 27.30 -17.59
C ALA A 445 40.18 28.58 -17.27
N CYS A 446 41.45 28.42 -16.84
CA CYS A 446 42.40 29.55 -16.75
C CYS A 446 43.51 29.51 -17.84
N ASN A 447 43.79 28.34 -18.42
CA ASN A 447 44.97 28.13 -19.29
C ASN A 447 44.73 28.40 -20.79
N VAL A 448 43.59 28.95 -21.19
CA VAL A 448 43.25 29.21 -22.61
C VAL A 448 43.43 30.69 -23.01
N LEU A 449 43.55 31.62 -22.04
CA LEU A 449 43.82 33.04 -22.38
C LEU A 449 45.29 33.33 -22.72
N GLU A 450 46.24 32.50 -22.27
CA GLU A 450 47.66 32.69 -22.59
C GLU A 450 48.00 32.32 -24.04
N SER A 451 47.33 31.31 -24.61
CA SER A 451 47.59 30.82 -25.97
C SER A 451 47.02 31.72 -27.09
N VAL A 452 46.03 32.58 -26.79
CA VAL A 452 45.48 33.55 -27.76
C VAL A 452 46.33 34.84 -27.84
N SER A 453 47.06 35.18 -26.77
CA SER A 453 47.95 36.35 -26.76
C SER A 453 49.20 36.18 -27.63
N ALA A 454 49.55 34.95 -28.01
CA ALA A 454 50.78 34.62 -28.73
C ALA A 454 50.72 34.79 -30.27
N VAL A 455 49.54 35.06 -30.86
CA VAL A 455 49.37 35.10 -32.33
C VAL A 455 49.11 36.52 -32.87
N VAL A 456 48.93 37.54 -32.02
CA VAL A 456 48.81 38.95 -32.44
C VAL A 456 50.18 39.58 -32.67
N ALA A 457 51.00 38.93 -33.51
CA ALA A 457 52.28 39.42 -33.97
C ALA A 457 52.20 39.84 -35.46
N GLY A 458 51.44 40.90 -35.71
CA GLY A 458 51.68 41.84 -36.82
C GLY A 458 51.87 41.30 -38.24
N LYS A 459 51.20 40.22 -38.67
CA LYS A 459 51.11 39.86 -40.08
C LYS A 459 49.87 40.48 -40.74
N PRO A 460 50.02 41.36 -41.74
CA PRO A 460 48.88 41.92 -42.45
C PRO A 460 48.12 40.84 -43.23
N LEU A 461 46.79 40.94 -43.24
CA LEU A 461 45.94 40.06 -44.04
C LEU A 461 46.14 40.35 -45.53
N SER A 462 46.59 39.34 -46.28
CA SER A 462 46.79 39.42 -47.72
C SER A 462 45.51 39.09 -48.51
N CYS A 463 45.25 39.84 -49.58
CA CYS A 463 44.10 39.62 -50.47
C CYS A 463 44.15 38.22 -51.12
N PRO A 464 43.06 37.43 -51.10
CA PRO A 464 43.05 36.09 -51.70
C PRO A 464 43.12 36.11 -53.24
N ASN A 465 42.71 37.21 -53.88
CA ASN A 465 42.78 37.37 -55.34
C ASN A 465 44.07 38.07 -55.82
N HIS A 466 44.84 38.68 -54.91
CA HIS A 466 46.05 39.45 -55.23
C HIS A 466 47.18 39.09 -54.25
N GLU A 467 48.02 38.12 -54.64
CA GLU A 467 49.12 37.63 -53.81
C GLU A 467 50.02 38.76 -53.29
N GLY A 468 50.25 38.77 -51.97
CA GLY A 468 51.14 39.72 -51.31
C GLY A 468 50.57 41.11 -51.00
N LYS A 469 49.36 41.47 -51.46
CA LYS A 469 48.77 42.81 -51.21
C LYS A 469 47.90 42.85 -49.95
N VAL A 470 48.12 43.86 -49.11
CA VAL A 470 47.46 44.03 -47.79
C VAL A 470 46.04 44.57 -47.93
N MET A 471 45.12 44.07 -47.09
CA MET A 471 43.75 44.58 -47.01
C MET A 471 43.65 45.73 -45.99
N GLU A 472 43.43 46.94 -46.48
CA GLU A 472 43.47 48.20 -45.69
C GLU A 472 42.13 48.96 -45.67
N PHE A 473 41.22 48.63 -46.60
CA PHE A 473 39.94 49.29 -46.78
C PHE A 473 38.78 48.33 -46.50
N TYR A 474 37.63 48.87 -46.09
CA TYR A 474 36.39 48.15 -45.85
C TYR A 474 35.28 48.75 -46.72
N CYS A 475 34.55 47.90 -47.43
CA CYS A 475 33.38 48.32 -48.20
C CYS A 475 32.11 48.08 -47.40
N GLU A 476 31.41 49.15 -47.04
CA GLU A 476 30.14 49.06 -46.30
C GLU A 476 29.03 48.42 -47.16
N SER A 477 29.09 48.55 -48.48
CA SER A 477 28.09 47.99 -49.41
C SER A 477 28.23 46.48 -49.63
N CYS A 478 29.40 45.89 -49.37
CA CYS A 478 29.68 44.46 -49.54
C CYS A 478 30.02 43.74 -48.23
N GLU A 479 30.11 44.47 -47.12
CA GLU A 479 30.58 44.00 -45.80
C GLU A 479 31.97 43.34 -45.80
N THR A 480 32.79 43.59 -46.83
CA THR A 480 34.10 42.94 -47.05
C THR A 480 35.28 43.89 -46.82
N ALA A 481 36.33 43.36 -46.19
CA ALA A 481 37.65 43.98 -46.17
C ALA A 481 38.39 43.68 -47.49
N MET A 482 39.17 44.64 -47.99
CA MET A 482 39.77 44.61 -49.33
C MET A 482 41.09 45.38 -49.42
N CYS A 483 41.93 45.00 -50.40
CA CYS A 483 43.15 45.73 -50.75
C CYS A 483 42.87 46.86 -51.75
N LEU A 484 43.84 47.75 -51.94
CA LEU A 484 43.75 48.91 -52.83
C LEU A 484 43.33 48.53 -54.27
N ASP A 485 43.94 47.48 -54.85
CA ASP A 485 43.59 46.99 -56.20
C ASP A 485 42.11 46.59 -56.33
N CYS A 486 41.51 46.04 -55.28
CA CYS A 486 40.11 45.63 -55.28
C CYS A 486 39.15 46.84 -55.24
N THR A 487 39.58 47.98 -54.66
CA THR A 487 38.80 49.23 -54.71
C THR A 487 38.87 49.87 -56.10
N GLU A 488 39.93 49.65 -56.87
CA GLU A 488 40.08 50.14 -58.25
C GLU A 488 39.44 49.22 -59.30
N GLY A 489 39.29 47.93 -58.98
CA GLY A 489 38.67 46.88 -59.82
C GLY A 489 37.18 46.68 -59.55
N GLU A 490 36.83 45.52 -58.97
CA GLU A 490 35.43 45.05 -58.82
C GLU A 490 34.56 45.92 -57.90
N HIS A 491 35.16 46.74 -57.01
CA HIS A 491 34.43 47.60 -56.06
C HIS A 491 34.52 49.09 -56.36
N ARG A 492 34.90 49.47 -57.60
CA ARG A 492 35.12 50.86 -58.02
C ARG A 492 33.92 51.81 -57.86
N GLU A 493 32.71 51.29 -57.83
CA GLU A 493 31.48 52.08 -57.62
C GLU A 493 30.97 52.08 -56.17
N HIS A 494 31.66 51.40 -55.24
CA HIS A 494 31.22 51.28 -53.85
C HIS A 494 31.96 52.24 -52.91
N VAL A 495 31.28 52.66 -51.84
CA VAL A 495 31.90 53.49 -50.80
C VAL A 495 32.80 52.62 -49.93
N THR A 496 34.06 53.03 -49.77
CA THR A 496 35.06 52.35 -48.96
C THR A 496 35.63 53.27 -47.89
N VAL A 497 35.79 52.75 -46.67
CA VAL A 497 36.32 53.46 -45.49
C VAL A 497 37.58 52.75 -44.97
N PRO A 498 38.49 53.44 -44.25
CA PRO A 498 39.67 52.79 -43.68
C PRO A 498 39.29 51.73 -42.64
N LEU A 499 39.79 50.51 -42.81
CA LEU A 499 39.41 49.34 -41.99
C LEU A 499 39.68 49.55 -40.49
N ARG A 500 40.71 50.34 -40.15
CA ARG A 500 41.09 50.67 -38.76
C ARG A 500 39.99 51.43 -38.00
N ASP A 501 39.31 52.37 -38.65
CA ASP A 501 38.40 53.32 -37.98
C ASP A 501 37.08 52.60 -37.64
N VAL A 502 36.62 51.74 -38.57
CA VAL A 502 35.51 50.79 -38.37
C VAL A 502 35.84 49.77 -37.26
N LEU A 503 37.05 49.20 -37.24
CA LEU A 503 37.47 48.25 -36.21
C LEU A 503 37.47 48.86 -34.80
N GLU A 504 37.86 50.13 -34.62
CA GLU A 504 37.81 50.78 -33.30
C GLU A 504 36.37 51.05 -32.84
N GLN A 505 35.48 51.47 -33.75
CA GLN A 505 34.06 51.67 -33.43
C GLN A 505 33.38 50.36 -33.01
N HIS A 506 33.62 49.25 -33.73
CA HIS A 506 33.09 47.94 -33.35
C HIS A 506 33.68 47.41 -32.04
N LYS A 507 34.98 47.63 -31.77
CA LYS A 507 35.61 47.29 -30.48
C LYS A 507 34.97 48.05 -29.32
N ALA A 508 34.67 49.34 -29.50
CA ALA A 508 34.01 50.15 -28.47
C ALA A 508 32.57 49.66 -28.19
N ALA A 509 31.80 49.35 -29.25
CA ALA A 509 30.45 48.80 -29.12
C ALA A 509 30.45 47.44 -28.39
N LEU A 510 31.34 46.52 -28.77
CA LEU A 510 31.52 45.23 -28.11
C LEU A 510 31.90 45.38 -26.63
N LYS A 511 32.80 46.33 -26.30
CA LYS A 511 33.21 46.57 -24.91
C LYS A 511 32.04 47.04 -24.04
N ASN A 512 31.22 47.96 -24.53
CA ASN A 512 30.02 48.42 -23.81
C ASN A 512 28.99 47.29 -23.58
N GLN A 513 28.81 46.40 -24.57
CA GLN A 513 27.96 45.21 -24.39
C GLN A 513 28.55 44.22 -23.37
N LEU A 514 29.87 44.02 -23.39
CA LEU A 514 30.57 43.11 -22.48
C LEU A 514 30.50 43.59 -21.02
N ASP A 515 30.64 44.90 -20.78
CA ASP A 515 30.50 45.47 -19.43
C ASP A 515 29.03 45.44 -18.94
N ALA A 516 28.05 45.61 -19.84
CA ALA A 516 26.64 45.39 -19.52
C ALA A 516 26.31 43.93 -19.14
N ILE A 517 26.98 42.95 -19.78
CA ILE A 517 26.86 41.52 -19.41
C ILE A 517 27.55 41.25 -18.06
N ARG A 518 28.77 41.78 -17.84
CA ARG A 518 29.50 41.61 -16.57
C ARG A 518 28.71 42.10 -15.36
N ASN A 519 27.99 43.22 -15.49
CA ASN A 519 27.13 43.75 -14.42
C ASN A 519 25.95 42.83 -14.03
N ARG A 520 25.61 41.82 -14.85
CA ARG A 520 24.60 40.80 -14.52
C ARG A 520 25.17 39.59 -13.78
N LEU A 521 26.48 39.34 -13.82
CA LEU A 521 27.10 38.18 -13.17
C LEU A 521 26.82 38.12 -11.66
N PRO A 522 26.95 39.21 -10.86
CA PRO A 522 26.68 39.14 -9.42
C PRO A 522 25.23 38.76 -9.08
N GLN A 523 24.26 39.18 -9.91
CA GLN A 523 22.85 38.83 -9.73
C GLN A 523 22.60 37.34 -9.99
N LEU A 524 23.31 36.76 -10.97
CA LEU A 524 23.26 35.33 -11.25
C LEU A 524 23.93 34.51 -10.14
N THR A 525 25.05 34.96 -9.57
CA THR A 525 25.72 34.28 -8.44
C THR A 525 24.79 34.13 -7.24
N VAL A 526 24.13 35.21 -6.81
CA VAL A 526 23.17 35.17 -5.68
C VAL A 526 21.96 34.28 -5.98
N ALA A 527 21.51 34.24 -7.23
CA ALA A 527 20.44 33.33 -7.65
C ALA A 527 20.87 31.86 -7.61
N ILE A 528 22.11 31.54 -7.99
CA ILE A 528 22.69 30.19 -7.91
C ILE A 528 22.79 29.73 -6.45
N GLU A 529 23.26 30.59 -5.55
CA GLU A 529 23.32 30.30 -4.10
C GLU A 529 21.94 29.96 -3.53
N LEU A 530 20.91 30.76 -3.87
CA LEU A 530 19.53 30.51 -3.43
C LEU A 530 18.95 29.19 -3.99
N VAL A 531 19.24 28.86 -5.25
CA VAL A 531 18.81 27.59 -5.86
C VAL A 531 19.51 26.39 -5.20
N ASN A 532 20.81 26.50 -4.91
CA ASN A 532 21.55 25.46 -4.20
C ASN A 532 21.02 25.22 -2.78
N GLU A 533 20.68 26.28 -2.05
CA GLU A 533 20.10 26.17 -0.71
C GLU A 533 18.69 25.53 -0.73
N ILE A 534 17.83 25.91 -1.68
CA ILE A 534 16.52 25.24 -1.86
C ILE A 534 16.70 23.77 -2.26
N SER A 535 17.70 23.46 -3.10
CA SER A 535 18.03 22.07 -3.48
C SER A 535 18.53 21.25 -2.28
N ARG A 536 19.29 21.86 -1.36
CA ARG A 536 19.73 21.22 -0.10
C ARG A 536 18.54 20.89 0.80
N GLN A 537 17.66 21.87 1.04
CA GLN A 537 16.45 21.68 1.85
C GLN A 537 15.49 20.64 1.25
N LEU A 538 15.42 20.53 -0.08
CA LEU A 538 14.64 19.49 -0.77
C LEU A 538 15.21 18.09 -0.52
N MET A 539 16.54 17.95 -0.51
CA MET A 539 17.21 16.68 -0.23
C MET A 539 17.05 16.25 1.24
N GLU A 540 17.11 17.20 2.18
CA GLU A 540 16.87 16.92 3.61
C GLU A 540 15.43 16.45 3.87
N ARG A 541 14.43 17.15 3.33
CA ARG A 541 13.02 16.71 3.42
C ARG A 541 12.76 15.37 2.74
N LYS A 542 13.50 15.05 1.68
CA LYS A 542 13.44 13.73 1.04
C LYS A 542 13.94 12.65 1.99
N THR A 543 15.07 12.85 2.67
CA THR A 543 15.57 11.87 3.65
C THR A 543 14.63 11.69 4.83
N ASP A 544 14.03 12.77 5.35
CA ASP A 544 13.04 12.68 6.43
C ASP A 544 11.81 11.87 6.01
N ALA A 545 11.24 12.15 4.83
CA ALA A 545 10.10 11.42 4.30
C ALA A 545 10.41 9.93 4.03
N VAL A 546 11.64 9.59 3.60
CA VAL A 546 12.07 8.20 3.45
C VAL A 546 12.12 7.49 4.80
N ASN A 547 12.63 8.14 5.85
CA ASN A 547 12.69 7.56 7.19
C ASN A 547 11.29 7.34 7.79
N GLU A 548 10.36 8.28 7.58
CA GLU A 548 8.96 8.15 8.00
C GLU A 548 8.25 7.00 7.27
N ILE A 549 8.47 6.86 5.96
CA ILE A 549 7.97 5.72 5.18
C ILE A 549 8.51 4.41 5.74
N SER A 550 9.83 4.25 5.89
CA SER A 550 10.41 3.00 6.42
C SER A 550 9.84 2.62 7.79
N SER A 551 9.77 3.56 8.73
CA SER A 551 9.27 3.29 10.08
C SER A 551 7.79 2.90 10.10
N THR A 552 6.95 3.50 9.24
CA THR A 552 5.53 3.13 9.16
C THR A 552 5.31 1.74 8.54
N PHE A 553 6.14 1.33 7.58
CA PHE A 553 6.08 -0.01 6.99
C PHE A 553 6.58 -1.11 7.97
N GLU A 554 7.67 -0.87 8.71
CA GLU A 554 8.16 -1.79 9.76
C GLU A 554 7.09 -2.09 10.82
N GLU A 555 6.34 -1.07 11.27
CA GLU A 555 5.25 -1.23 12.23
C GLU A 555 4.06 -2.03 11.66
N LEU A 556 3.74 -1.83 10.36
CA LEU A 556 2.70 -2.63 9.68
C LEU A 556 3.10 -4.09 9.51
N GLU A 557 4.36 -4.37 9.17
CA GLU A 557 4.90 -5.73 9.13
C GLU A 557 4.82 -6.42 10.50
N ARG A 558 5.17 -5.70 11.58
CA ARG A 558 5.06 -6.19 12.96
C ARG A 558 3.61 -6.60 13.30
N VAL A 559 2.62 -5.78 12.93
CA VAL A 559 1.20 -6.06 13.17
C VAL A 559 0.71 -7.25 12.33
N LEU A 560 1.10 -7.34 11.06
CA LEU A 560 0.78 -8.49 10.19
C LEU A 560 1.39 -9.79 10.72
N HIS A 561 2.63 -9.75 11.22
CA HIS A 561 3.28 -10.90 11.84
C HIS A 561 2.55 -11.35 13.11
N GLN A 562 2.10 -10.41 13.96
CA GLN A 562 1.29 -10.72 15.14
C GLN A 562 -0.08 -11.33 14.78
N ARG A 563 -0.72 -10.88 13.68
CA ARG A 563 -1.97 -11.50 13.23
C ARG A 563 -1.76 -12.91 12.66
N LYS A 564 -0.66 -13.13 11.93
CA LYS A 564 -0.25 -14.46 11.43
C LYS A 564 -0.08 -15.46 12.58
N THR A 565 0.67 -15.10 13.62
CA THR A 565 0.90 -16.01 14.76
C THR A 565 -0.39 -16.30 15.53
N ALA A 566 -1.24 -15.29 15.77
CA ALA A 566 -2.53 -15.49 16.42
C ALA A 566 -3.45 -16.49 15.66
N LEU A 567 -3.56 -16.37 14.33
CA LEU A 567 -4.37 -17.28 13.51
C LEU A 567 -3.86 -18.74 13.53
N ILE A 568 -2.55 -18.95 13.64
CA ILE A 568 -1.95 -20.29 13.77
C ILE A 568 -2.33 -20.88 15.14
N THR A 569 -2.20 -20.10 16.22
CA THR A 569 -2.58 -20.53 17.57
C THR A 569 -4.09 -20.82 17.68
N ASP A 570 -4.95 -20.02 17.04
CA ASP A 570 -6.40 -20.28 16.99
C ASP A 570 -6.71 -21.61 16.28
N LEU A 571 -6.02 -21.92 15.17
CA LEU A 571 -6.17 -23.18 14.45
C LEU A 571 -5.70 -24.38 15.30
N GLU A 572 -4.56 -24.27 15.97
CA GLU A 572 -4.04 -25.29 16.91
C GLU A 572 -5.04 -25.57 18.04
N ASN A 573 -5.67 -24.52 18.60
CA ASN A 573 -6.69 -24.64 19.64
C ASN A 573 -7.97 -25.35 19.15
N ILE A 574 -8.44 -25.06 17.93
CA ILE A 574 -9.60 -25.72 17.32
C ILE A 574 -9.29 -27.20 17.06
N CYS A 575 -8.13 -27.51 16.49
CA CYS A 575 -7.67 -28.87 16.26
C CYS A 575 -7.56 -29.68 17.56
N SER A 576 -6.93 -29.10 18.60
CA SER A 576 -6.82 -29.70 19.94
C SER A 576 -8.19 -30.00 20.55
N SER A 577 -9.15 -29.09 20.39
CA SER A 577 -10.52 -29.23 20.93
C SER A 577 -11.28 -30.36 20.23
N LYS A 578 -11.30 -30.38 18.88
CA LYS A 578 -11.89 -31.46 18.09
C LYS A 578 -11.25 -32.82 18.41
N GLN A 579 -9.92 -32.86 18.52
CA GLN A 579 -9.19 -34.08 18.85
C GLN A 579 -9.55 -34.58 20.26
N LYS A 580 -9.69 -33.71 21.26
CA LYS A 580 -10.10 -34.11 22.63
C LYS A 580 -11.48 -34.79 22.65
N VAL A 581 -12.46 -34.26 21.91
CA VAL A 581 -13.80 -34.87 21.79
C VAL A 581 -13.71 -36.28 21.19
N LEU A 582 -12.98 -36.41 20.06
CA LEU A 582 -12.80 -37.71 19.40
C LEU A 582 -12.01 -38.71 20.27
N GLN A 583 -10.98 -38.26 20.98
CA GLN A 583 -10.18 -39.09 21.89
C GLN A 583 -11.04 -39.60 23.06
N SER A 584 -11.90 -38.75 23.64
CA SER A 584 -12.81 -39.12 24.73
C SER A 584 -13.90 -40.10 24.27
N GLN A 585 -14.40 -39.96 23.04
CA GLN A 585 -15.30 -40.95 22.45
C GLN A 585 -14.59 -42.28 22.20
N LEU A 586 -13.38 -42.25 21.64
CA LEU A 586 -12.58 -43.43 21.35
C LEU A 586 -12.34 -44.25 22.63
N SER A 587 -11.90 -43.61 23.73
CA SER A 587 -11.66 -44.31 25.00
C SER A 587 -12.94 -44.91 25.59
N SER A 588 -14.07 -44.20 25.47
CA SER A 588 -15.37 -44.70 25.94
C SER A 588 -15.82 -45.94 25.15
N LEU A 589 -15.64 -45.93 23.82
CA LEU A 589 -15.96 -47.06 22.95
C LEU A 589 -14.99 -48.24 23.14
N GLN A 590 -13.70 -47.98 23.40
CA GLN A 590 -12.72 -49.02 23.72
C GLN A 590 -13.04 -49.71 25.05
N GLN A 591 -13.35 -48.95 26.11
CA GLN A 591 -13.75 -49.50 27.40
C GLN A 591 -15.05 -50.30 27.31
N ALA A 592 -16.03 -49.82 26.53
CA ALA A 592 -17.26 -50.56 26.24
C ALA A 592 -16.97 -51.90 25.52
N LYS A 593 -16.10 -51.89 24.51
CA LYS A 593 -15.67 -53.09 23.78
C LYS A 593 -15.01 -54.11 24.71
N GLU A 594 -14.03 -53.70 25.52
CA GLU A 594 -13.34 -54.58 26.47
C GLU A 594 -14.30 -55.18 27.52
N HIS A 595 -15.28 -54.40 27.99
CA HIS A 595 -16.29 -54.89 28.93
C HIS A 595 -17.25 -55.91 28.30
N ILE A 596 -17.60 -55.72 27.01
CA ILE A 596 -18.37 -56.70 26.24
C ILE A 596 -17.54 -57.97 26.00
N GLU A 597 -16.32 -57.85 25.47
CA GLU A 597 -15.43 -58.97 25.16
C GLU A 597 -15.11 -59.82 26.41
N SER A 598 -14.82 -59.18 27.55
CA SER A 598 -14.60 -59.90 28.81
C SER A 598 -15.87 -60.56 29.36
N SER A 599 -17.04 -59.92 29.22
CA SER A 599 -18.33 -60.51 29.63
C SER A 599 -18.72 -61.70 28.74
N CYS A 600 -18.45 -61.63 27.43
CA CYS A 600 -18.64 -62.74 26.49
C CYS A 600 -17.68 -63.90 26.82
N ASN A 601 -16.36 -63.66 26.87
CA ASN A 601 -15.37 -64.70 27.17
C ASN A 601 -15.64 -65.42 28.49
N PHE A 602 -16.03 -64.69 29.55
CA PHE A 602 -16.37 -65.29 30.84
C PHE A 602 -17.63 -66.17 30.77
N THR A 603 -18.64 -65.72 30.02
CA THR A 603 -19.89 -66.49 29.82
C THR A 603 -19.62 -67.75 28.98
N GLU A 604 -18.81 -67.63 27.92
CA GLU A 604 -18.40 -68.77 27.09
C GLU A 604 -17.59 -69.81 27.87
N GLN A 605 -16.57 -69.38 28.64
CA GLN A 605 -15.76 -70.29 29.46
C GLN A 605 -16.58 -71.02 30.53
N ALA A 606 -17.53 -70.33 31.17
CA ALA A 606 -18.43 -70.97 32.13
C ALA A 606 -19.35 -72.00 31.46
N LEU A 607 -19.84 -71.72 30.24
CA LEU A 607 -20.66 -72.66 29.47
C LEU A 607 -19.86 -73.84 28.91
N SER A 608 -18.58 -73.68 28.59
CA SER A 608 -17.75 -74.74 27.99
C SER A 608 -17.03 -75.65 29.00
N HIS A 609 -16.74 -75.15 30.20
CA HIS A 609 -15.93 -75.86 31.20
C HIS A 609 -16.55 -75.97 32.60
N GLY A 610 -17.63 -75.23 32.90
CA GLY A 610 -18.26 -75.25 34.22
C GLY A 610 -19.09 -76.52 34.48
N GLY A 611 -19.08 -77.00 35.72
CA GLY A 611 -19.98 -78.08 36.14
C GLY A 611 -21.44 -77.62 36.17
N ALA A 612 -22.39 -78.53 35.95
CA ALA A 612 -23.82 -78.19 35.85
C ALA A 612 -24.36 -77.38 37.05
N ALA A 613 -23.87 -77.66 38.26
CA ALA A 613 -24.22 -76.90 39.47
C ALA A 613 -23.60 -75.49 39.52
N GLU A 614 -22.40 -75.31 38.98
CA GLU A 614 -21.69 -74.02 38.93
C GLU A 614 -22.31 -73.10 37.89
N VAL A 615 -22.64 -73.65 36.70
CA VAL A 615 -23.36 -72.90 35.65
C VAL A 615 -24.68 -72.38 36.17
N LEU A 616 -25.48 -73.20 36.86
CA LEU A 616 -26.75 -72.77 37.49
C LEU A 616 -26.57 -71.69 38.56
N LEU A 617 -25.45 -71.70 39.29
CA LEU A 617 -25.13 -70.72 40.35
C LEU A 617 -24.85 -69.32 39.79
N VAL A 618 -24.23 -69.23 38.60
CA VAL A 618 -23.84 -67.94 37.98
C VAL A 618 -24.77 -67.54 36.81
N GLN A 619 -25.61 -68.45 36.30
CA GLN A 619 -26.55 -68.23 35.18
C GLN A 619 -27.35 -66.93 35.31
N LYS A 620 -27.91 -66.66 36.49
CA LYS A 620 -28.72 -65.46 36.73
C LYS A 620 -27.90 -64.17 36.54
N GLN A 621 -26.69 -64.12 37.09
CA GLN A 621 -25.81 -62.96 37.00
C GLN A 621 -25.28 -62.76 35.57
N MET A 622 -24.96 -63.85 34.86
CA MET A 622 -24.59 -63.79 33.44
C MET A 622 -25.75 -63.29 32.57
N GLY A 623 -26.96 -63.82 32.77
CA GLY A 623 -28.16 -63.42 32.02
C GLY A 623 -28.54 -61.95 32.25
N GLU A 624 -28.51 -61.49 33.50
CA GLU A 624 -28.76 -60.07 33.84
C GLU A 624 -27.70 -59.15 33.21
N ARG A 625 -26.41 -59.54 33.24
CA ARG A 625 -25.30 -58.75 32.70
C ARG A 625 -25.27 -58.73 31.16
N ALA A 626 -25.52 -59.85 30.51
CA ALA A 626 -25.65 -59.95 29.06
C ALA A 626 -26.89 -59.19 28.54
N GLY A 627 -28.03 -59.32 29.24
CA GLY A 627 -29.25 -58.56 28.92
C GLY A 627 -29.07 -57.05 29.07
N ALA A 628 -28.39 -56.60 30.14
CA ALA A 628 -28.06 -55.19 30.34
C ALA A 628 -27.15 -54.62 29.23
N LEU A 629 -26.14 -55.38 28.78
CA LEU A 629 -25.26 -54.99 27.67
C LEU A 629 -26.00 -54.98 26.33
N ALA A 630 -26.86 -55.96 26.06
CA ALA A 630 -27.67 -56.02 24.83
C ALA A 630 -28.69 -54.89 24.71
N CYS A 631 -29.14 -54.32 25.83
CA CYS A 631 -30.04 -53.16 25.86
C CYS A 631 -29.32 -51.81 25.89
N HIS A 632 -27.98 -51.78 26.00
CA HIS A 632 -27.22 -50.54 26.14
C HIS A 632 -26.86 -49.96 24.77
N THR A 633 -27.35 -48.75 24.47
CA THR A 633 -26.99 -48.03 23.25
C THR A 633 -25.64 -47.33 23.40
N PHE A 634 -24.74 -47.51 22.43
CA PHE A 634 -23.43 -46.86 22.37
C PHE A 634 -23.38 -45.78 21.28
N PRO A 635 -22.58 -44.70 21.43
CA PRO A 635 -22.45 -43.66 20.42
C PRO A 635 -21.50 -44.10 19.29
N GLU A 636 -22.02 -44.90 18.35
CA GLU A 636 -21.27 -45.49 17.23
C GLU A 636 -20.80 -44.47 16.17
N ARG A 637 -21.39 -43.27 16.13
CA ARG A 637 -21.06 -42.22 15.14
C ARG A 637 -20.14 -41.16 15.75
N PRO A 638 -19.11 -40.66 15.04
CA PRO A 638 -18.24 -39.60 15.54
C PRO A 638 -19.03 -38.34 15.95
N HIS A 639 -18.81 -37.84 17.17
CA HIS A 639 -19.42 -36.59 17.64
C HIS A 639 -18.80 -35.34 17.00
N GLU A 640 -17.64 -35.48 16.36
CA GLU A 640 -16.91 -34.39 15.71
C GLU A 640 -16.38 -34.79 14.33
N ASN A 641 -16.15 -33.80 13.48
CA ASN A 641 -15.69 -33.99 12.10
C ASN A 641 -14.31 -33.37 11.83
N CYS A 642 -13.65 -33.84 10.77
CA CYS A 642 -12.34 -33.36 10.32
C CYS A 642 -12.39 -32.06 9.50
N HIS A 643 -13.55 -31.38 9.40
CA HIS A 643 -13.67 -30.22 8.53
C HIS A 643 -12.94 -29.01 9.13
N LEU A 644 -11.91 -28.57 8.42
CA LEU A 644 -11.12 -27.38 8.69
C LEU A 644 -10.97 -26.60 7.38
N GLN A 645 -11.52 -25.39 7.31
CA GLN A 645 -11.35 -24.51 6.16
C GLN A 645 -10.83 -23.15 6.63
N CYS A 646 -9.54 -22.90 6.42
CA CYS A 646 -8.97 -21.57 6.53
C CYS A 646 -9.29 -20.77 5.27
N ARG A 647 -9.92 -19.59 5.42
CA ARG A 647 -10.08 -18.61 4.33
C ARG A 647 -9.29 -17.36 4.71
N LEU A 648 -8.36 -16.99 3.85
CA LEU A 648 -7.55 -15.77 3.99
C LEU A 648 -7.98 -14.79 2.90
N GLU A 649 -8.60 -13.68 3.28
CA GLU A 649 -8.98 -12.61 2.33
C GLU A 649 -7.79 -11.68 2.08
N THR A 650 -6.92 -12.06 1.15
CA THR A 650 -5.73 -11.29 0.78
C THR A 650 -6.06 -10.06 -0.08
N GLU A 651 -7.13 -10.09 -0.87
CA GLU A 651 -7.39 -9.08 -1.92
C GLU A 651 -7.86 -7.71 -1.40
N GLY A 652 -8.42 -7.65 -0.19
CA GLY A 652 -8.70 -6.38 0.51
C GLY A 652 -7.43 -5.73 1.07
N LEU A 653 -6.56 -6.55 1.69
CA LEU A 653 -5.27 -6.11 2.21
C LEU A 653 -4.31 -5.71 1.06
N ARG A 654 -4.30 -6.47 -0.05
CA ARG A 654 -3.46 -6.19 -1.22
C ARG A 654 -3.78 -4.84 -1.85
N ARG A 655 -5.08 -4.52 -2.04
CA ARG A 655 -5.53 -3.20 -2.49
C ARG A 655 -5.26 -2.10 -1.46
N SER A 656 -5.32 -2.40 -0.17
CA SER A 656 -4.97 -1.44 0.88
C SER A 656 -3.48 -1.12 0.90
N ILE A 657 -2.60 -2.12 0.69
CA ILE A 657 -1.14 -1.95 0.57
C ILE A 657 -0.78 -1.17 -0.70
N GLN A 658 -1.43 -1.46 -1.84
CA GLN A 658 -1.22 -0.74 -3.09
C GLN A 658 -1.59 0.75 -3.03
N ASN A 659 -2.46 1.14 -2.09
CA ASN A 659 -2.90 2.52 -1.86
C ASN A 659 -2.24 3.15 -0.60
N LEU A 660 -1.19 2.53 -0.04
CA LEU A 660 -0.62 2.94 1.24
C LEU A 660 0.47 3.99 1.06
N GLY A 661 0.10 5.25 1.36
CA GLY A 661 0.98 6.42 1.25
C GLY A 661 0.75 7.20 -0.05
N VAL A 662 0.71 8.54 0.06
CA VAL A 662 0.59 9.46 -1.08
C VAL A 662 1.54 10.64 -0.87
N LEU A 663 2.47 10.85 -1.81
CA LEU A 663 3.40 11.98 -1.78
C LEU A 663 2.71 13.26 -2.26
N ILE A 664 2.30 14.12 -1.32
CA ILE A 664 1.67 15.40 -1.62
C ILE A 664 2.76 16.44 -1.90
N THR A 665 2.78 17.00 -3.11
CA THR A 665 3.70 18.08 -3.51
C THR A 665 2.95 19.20 -4.23
N THR A 666 3.48 20.42 -4.19
CA THR A 666 2.94 21.55 -4.96
C THR A 666 4.05 22.24 -5.75
N SER A 667 3.73 22.72 -6.95
CA SER A 667 4.65 23.46 -7.83
C SER A 667 4.50 24.98 -7.69
N ALA A 668 3.93 25.45 -6.58
CA ALA A 668 3.57 26.86 -6.39
C ALA A 668 4.77 27.74 -6.07
N VAL A 669 4.93 28.83 -6.84
CA VAL A 669 6.09 29.74 -6.80
C VAL A 669 5.64 31.14 -6.37
N GLY A 670 6.32 31.73 -5.38
CA GLY A 670 5.91 33.00 -4.77
C GLY A 670 5.87 34.17 -5.77
N HIS A 671 6.95 34.39 -6.51
CA HIS A 671 7.10 35.56 -7.38
C HIS A 671 6.20 35.55 -8.64
N THR A 672 5.61 34.40 -9.01
CA THR A 672 4.60 34.31 -10.08
C THR A 672 3.16 34.33 -9.57
N SER A 673 2.92 33.85 -8.34
CA SER A 673 1.63 33.86 -7.65
C SER A 673 1.10 35.27 -7.41
N VAL A 674 -0.23 35.45 -7.40
CA VAL A 674 -0.87 36.78 -7.39
C VAL A 674 -1.91 36.89 -6.28
N ALA A 675 -1.88 37.99 -5.52
CA ALA A 675 -2.93 38.36 -4.58
C ALA A 675 -3.94 39.32 -5.22
N THR A 676 -5.23 39.12 -4.93
CA THR A 676 -6.34 39.94 -5.46
C THR A 676 -7.38 40.23 -4.38
N GLY A 677 -7.95 41.44 -4.39
CA GLY A 677 -8.96 41.88 -3.42
C GLY A 677 -8.83 43.38 -3.11
N GLU A 678 -9.94 44.04 -2.75
CA GLU A 678 -9.93 45.46 -2.39
C GLU A 678 -9.14 45.73 -1.09
N GLY A 679 -9.16 44.74 -0.19
CA GLY A 679 -8.34 44.64 1.02
C GLY A 679 -6.83 44.50 0.79
N LEU A 680 -6.31 44.77 -0.41
CA LEU A 680 -4.88 44.99 -0.67
C LEU A 680 -4.50 46.48 -0.72
N ARG A 681 -5.48 47.39 -0.66
CA ARG A 681 -5.29 48.84 -0.80
C ARG A 681 -6.02 49.64 0.27
N HIS A 682 -7.27 49.27 0.57
CA HIS A 682 -8.11 49.94 1.55
C HIS A 682 -8.77 48.91 2.47
N ALA A 683 -8.84 49.21 3.76
CA ALA A 683 -9.60 48.42 4.73
C ALA A 683 -10.29 49.34 5.75
N VAL A 684 -11.49 48.97 6.19
CA VAL A 684 -12.25 49.72 7.20
C VAL A 684 -11.92 49.17 8.58
N ILE A 685 -11.62 50.07 9.52
CA ILE A 685 -11.25 49.71 10.90
C ILE A 685 -12.40 48.94 11.56
N GLY A 686 -12.10 47.78 12.15
CA GLY A 686 -13.07 46.90 12.81
C GLY A 686 -13.90 46.00 11.90
N GLN A 687 -13.75 46.08 10.56
CA GLN A 687 -14.43 45.20 9.61
C GLN A 687 -13.52 44.05 9.16
N HIS A 688 -13.99 42.81 9.23
CA HIS A 688 -13.27 41.66 8.69
C HIS A 688 -13.20 41.78 7.16
N THR A 689 -11.98 41.74 6.63
CA THR A 689 -11.70 41.90 5.19
C THR A 689 -10.96 40.67 4.68
N THR A 690 -11.47 40.09 3.60
CA THR A 690 -10.90 38.91 2.94
C THR A 690 -10.23 39.28 1.62
N ILE A 691 -9.06 38.70 1.35
CA ILE A 691 -8.40 38.75 0.04
C ILE A 691 -8.20 37.32 -0.49
N THR A 692 -8.06 37.17 -1.81
CA THR A 692 -7.83 35.87 -2.46
C THR A 692 -6.44 35.85 -3.08
N VAL A 693 -5.59 34.93 -2.62
CA VAL A 693 -4.28 34.64 -3.20
C VAL A 693 -4.41 33.44 -4.14
N THR A 694 -3.96 33.59 -5.37
CA THR A 694 -4.00 32.54 -6.40
C THR A 694 -2.56 32.07 -6.67
N THR A 695 -2.28 30.79 -6.43
CA THR A 695 -0.95 30.23 -6.65
C THR A 695 -0.71 29.91 -8.13
N LYS A 696 0.52 30.16 -8.56
CA LYS A 696 0.99 29.92 -9.92
C LYS A 696 2.31 29.18 -9.92
N ASP A 697 2.58 28.45 -10.99
CA ASP A 697 3.85 27.76 -11.19
C ASP A 697 4.93 28.70 -11.77
N LYS A 698 6.08 28.12 -12.11
CA LYS A 698 7.21 28.84 -12.74
C LYS A 698 6.88 29.42 -14.13
N ASP A 699 5.93 28.83 -14.85
CA ASP A 699 5.55 29.21 -16.21
C ASP A 699 4.38 30.22 -16.21
N GLY A 700 3.82 30.49 -15.02
CA GLY A 700 2.76 31.47 -14.77
C GLY A 700 1.35 30.90 -14.88
N GLU A 701 1.21 29.60 -15.07
CA GLU A 701 -0.05 28.88 -15.13
C GLU A 701 -0.64 28.64 -13.73
N LEU A 702 -1.95 28.39 -13.69
CA LEU A 702 -2.68 28.21 -12.43
C LEU A 702 -2.41 26.82 -11.85
N VAL A 703 -1.77 26.78 -10.69
CA VAL A 703 -1.65 25.56 -9.88
C VAL A 703 -3.06 25.16 -9.41
N ARG A 704 -3.37 23.86 -9.44
CA ARG A 704 -4.71 23.33 -9.10
C ARG A 704 -4.72 22.46 -7.84
N SER A 705 -3.55 22.21 -7.26
CA SER A 705 -3.38 21.56 -5.96
C SER A 705 -3.33 22.60 -4.83
N GLY A 706 -3.94 22.27 -3.69
CA GLY A 706 -3.72 22.98 -2.43
C GLY A 706 -2.48 22.48 -1.68
N ASN A 707 -2.40 22.81 -0.39
CA ASN A 707 -1.32 22.55 0.57
C ASN A 707 -0.01 23.34 0.32
N ALA A 708 -0.09 24.52 -0.30
CA ALA A 708 1.03 25.45 -0.39
C ALA A 708 1.17 26.26 0.91
N LEU A 709 2.40 26.38 1.43
CA LEU A 709 2.67 27.04 2.72
C LEU A 709 2.68 28.57 2.56
N LEU A 710 1.49 29.18 2.67
CA LEU A 710 1.28 30.62 2.64
C LEU A 710 1.29 31.22 4.05
N LYS A 711 2.15 32.22 4.28
CA LYS A 711 2.23 33.00 5.52
C LYS A 711 1.89 34.46 5.21
N ALA A 712 1.05 35.06 6.05
CA ALA A 712 0.66 36.46 5.96
C ALA A 712 1.03 37.21 7.25
N GLU A 713 1.65 38.38 7.13
CA GLU A 713 2.03 39.24 8.25
C GLU A 713 1.62 40.69 7.98
N ILE A 714 1.00 41.36 8.97
CA ILE A 714 0.63 42.77 8.91
C ILE A 714 1.44 43.55 9.93
N THR A 715 2.10 44.62 9.50
CA THR A 715 2.92 45.50 10.34
C THR A 715 2.31 46.90 10.36
N GLY A 716 2.03 47.41 11.57
CA GLY A 716 1.48 48.75 11.78
C GLY A 716 2.51 49.88 11.75
N PRO A 717 2.06 51.15 11.74
CA PRO A 717 2.91 52.33 11.56
C PRO A 717 3.95 52.57 12.68
N GLU A 718 3.78 51.98 13.86
CA GLU A 718 4.76 52.03 14.97
C GLU A 718 5.63 50.77 15.11
N GLY A 719 5.60 49.87 14.12
CA GLY A 719 6.38 48.62 14.14
C GLY A 719 5.82 47.52 15.05
N SER A 720 4.64 47.73 15.64
CA SER A 720 3.90 46.72 16.41
C SER A 720 3.55 45.51 15.52
N LYS A 721 3.85 44.30 15.98
CA LYS A 721 3.64 43.06 15.20
C LYS A 721 2.24 42.45 15.35
N ALA A 722 1.79 41.88 14.24
CA ALA A 722 0.81 40.79 14.12
C ALA A 722 -0.61 41.09 14.64
N VAL A 723 -1.43 41.63 13.74
CA VAL A 723 -2.86 41.26 13.67
C VAL A 723 -2.94 39.76 13.32
N GLU A 724 -3.80 39.00 13.98
CA GLU A 724 -4.06 37.60 13.59
C GLU A 724 -4.68 37.56 12.18
N VAL A 725 -4.09 36.73 11.32
CA VAL A 725 -4.52 36.53 9.94
C VAL A 725 -4.91 35.08 9.75
N GLU A 726 -6.16 34.83 9.36
CA GLU A 726 -6.67 33.51 9.07
C GLU A 726 -6.40 33.18 7.59
N VAL A 727 -5.83 32.01 7.32
CA VAL A 727 -5.56 31.52 5.95
C VAL A 727 -6.34 30.23 5.73
N VAL A 728 -7.27 30.26 4.77
CA VAL A 728 -8.12 29.13 4.38
C VAL A 728 -7.70 28.65 2.99
N ASP A 729 -7.34 27.37 2.87
CA ASP A 729 -7.00 26.74 1.59
C ASP A 729 -8.25 26.13 0.95
N ASN A 730 -8.63 26.62 -0.23
CA ASN A 730 -9.78 26.12 -0.99
C ASN A 730 -9.50 24.82 -1.77
N LYS A 731 -8.34 24.19 -1.53
CA LYS A 731 -7.84 22.92 -2.12
C LYS A 731 -7.80 22.90 -3.66
N ASN A 732 -7.76 24.08 -4.28
CA ASN A 732 -7.86 24.28 -5.73
C ASN A 732 -6.78 25.24 -6.29
N GLY A 733 -5.76 25.57 -5.51
CA GLY A 733 -4.76 26.60 -5.81
C GLY A 733 -5.16 28.04 -5.47
N THR A 734 -6.28 28.24 -4.76
CA THR A 734 -6.66 29.54 -4.20
C THR A 734 -6.71 29.48 -2.67
N TYR A 735 -6.28 30.59 -2.06
CA TYR A 735 -6.20 30.79 -0.62
C TYR A 735 -6.99 32.04 -0.27
N GLU A 736 -7.90 31.94 0.68
CA GLU A 736 -8.57 33.10 1.27
C GLU A 736 -7.83 33.52 2.53
N VAL A 737 -7.47 34.80 2.59
CA VAL A 737 -6.69 35.38 3.68
C VAL A 737 -7.55 36.47 4.32
N GLY A 738 -8.03 36.21 5.54
CA GLY A 738 -8.92 37.09 6.30
C GLY A 738 -8.20 37.81 7.44
N TYR A 739 -8.42 39.11 7.59
CA TYR A 739 -7.81 39.91 8.67
C TYR A 739 -8.74 41.05 9.14
N THR A 740 -8.45 41.66 10.29
CA THR A 740 -9.22 42.78 10.85
C THR A 740 -8.30 43.83 11.49
N LEU A 741 -8.25 45.05 10.92
CA LEU A 741 -7.40 46.13 11.44
C LEU A 741 -8.04 46.85 12.63
N ARG A 742 -7.22 47.24 13.62
CA ARG A 742 -7.64 47.93 14.86
C ARG A 742 -7.15 49.38 14.98
N SER A 743 -6.22 49.82 14.13
CA SER A 743 -5.65 51.17 14.15
C SER A 743 -5.67 51.84 12.78
N GLU A 744 -5.84 53.16 12.78
CA GLU A 744 -5.85 54.03 11.60
C GLU A 744 -4.43 54.31 11.10
N GLY A 745 -4.27 54.51 9.79
CA GLY A 745 -2.98 54.85 9.17
C GLY A 745 -2.58 53.93 8.01
N GLU A 746 -1.30 54.00 7.64
CA GLU A 746 -0.71 53.17 6.59
C GLU A 746 -0.04 51.94 7.22
N HIS A 747 -0.49 50.76 6.80
CA HIS A 747 -0.01 49.45 7.24
C HIS A 747 0.73 48.76 6.09
N SER A 748 1.74 47.96 6.44
CA SER A 748 2.47 47.13 5.47
C SER A 748 1.98 45.69 5.56
N PHE A 749 1.51 45.14 4.43
CA PHE A 749 0.93 43.80 4.34
C PHE A 749 1.84 42.88 3.54
N SER A 750 2.49 41.93 4.22
CA SER A 750 3.45 40.99 3.62
C SER A 750 2.83 39.60 3.45
N LEU A 751 2.72 39.16 2.20
CA LEU A 751 2.43 37.78 1.83
C LEU A 751 3.71 37.05 1.42
N MET A 752 3.96 35.89 2.02
CA MET A 752 5.09 35.02 1.74
C MET A 752 4.62 33.59 1.46
N LEU A 753 5.07 33.02 0.35
CA LEU A 753 4.84 31.62 -0.04
C LEU A 753 6.16 30.86 0.06
N TYR A 754 6.22 29.82 0.90
CA TYR A 754 7.46 29.08 1.20
C TYR A 754 8.65 30.00 1.60
N GLY A 755 8.36 31.11 2.30
CA GLY A 755 9.36 32.09 2.72
C GLY A 755 9.78 33.14 1.66
N GLN A 756 9.29 33.04 0.42
CA GLN A 756 9.51 34.06 -0.62
C GLN A 756 8.31 34.99 -0.78
N PRO A 757 8.50 36.29 -1.04
CA PRO A 757 7.39 37.23 -1.20
C PRO A 757 6.53 36.90 -2.44
N VAL A 758 5.21 37.01 -2.28
CA VAL A 758 4.23 36.90 -3.38
C VAL A 758 4.34 38.13 -4.28
N ARG A 759 4.02 38.01 -5.59
CA ARG A 759 4.14 39.13 -6.54
C ARG A 759 3.39 40.39 -6.08
N GLY A 760 4.14 41.47 -5.84
CA GLY A 760 3.61 42.75 -5.34
C GLY A 760 3.65 42.94 -3.82
N SER A 761 4.08 41.91 -3.08
CA SER A 761 4.36 41.97 -1.64
C SER A 761 5.68 42.69 -1.36
N PRO A 762 5.79 43.56 -0.33
CA PRO A 762 4.71 43.97 0.59
C PRO A 762 3.76 45.01 -0.02
N PHE A 763 2.47 44.87 0.26
CA PHE A 763 1.41 45.78 -0.19
C PHE A 763 1.22 46.92 0.81
N ARG A 764 0.96 48.13 0.32
CA ARG A 764 0.65 49.31 1.16
C ARG A 764 -0.87 49.43 1.34
N LEU A 765 -1.31 49.33 2.59
CA LEU A 765 -2.71 49.20 2.98
C LEU A 765 -3.13 50.41 3.83
N ARG A 766 -4.14 51.17 3.38
CA ARG A 766 -4.66 52.31 4.12
C ARG A 766 -5.88 51.91 4.95
N ALA A 767 -5.78 52.05 6.27
CA ALA A 767 -6.88 51.85 7.21
C ALA A 767 -7.66 53.17 7.40
N VAL A 768 -8.97 53.15 7.14
CA VAL A 768 -9.86 54.32 7.25
C VAL A 768 -11.02 54.08 8.22
N LYS A 769 -11.54 55.16 8.82
CA LYS A 769 -12.74 55.08 9.66
C LYS A 769 -14.00 54.82 8.82
N PRO A 770 -15.04 54.19 9.39
CA PRO A 770 -16.33 54.00 8.72
C PRO A 770 -17.01 55.30 8.25
N SER A 771 -16.63 56.44 8.82
CA SER A 771 -17.17 57.77 8.54
C SER A 771 -16.84 58.32 7.14
N ASP A 772 -15.73 57.89 6.54
CA ASP A 772 -15.08 58.57 5.41
C ASP A 772 -15.15 57.79 4.08
N VAL A 773 -16.12 56.87 3.95
CA VAL A 773 -16.29 56.05 2.74
C VAL A 773 -17.03 56.85 1.64
N PRO A 774 -16.45 57.01 0.43
CA PRO A 774 -17.17 57.64 -0.69
C PRO A 774 -18.38 56.79 -1.14
N GLN A 775 -19.56 57.41 -1.25
CA GLN A 775 -20.78 56.71 -1.65
C GLN A 775 -20.74 56.31 -3.15
N SER A 776 -20.89 55.01 -3.41
CA SER A 776 -21.07 54.46 -4.77
C SER A 776 -22.56 54.48 -5.18
N PRO A 777 -22.92 54.74 -6.45
CA PRO A 777 -24.29 55.10 -6.81
C PRO A 777 -25.18 53.92 -7.24
N GLU A 778 -25.99 53.38 -6.33
CA GLU A 778 -27.26 52.71 -6.67
C GLU A 778 -28.35 53.01 -5.63
N ASP A 779 -29.12 54.09 -5.79
CA ASP A 779 -30.49 54.17 -5.23
C ASP A 779 -31.36 55.30 -5.84
N VAL A 780 -31.82 55.15 -7.08
CA VAL A 780 -32.99 55.90 -7.59
C VAL A 780 -33.87 55.02 -8.47
N LYS A 781 -34.99 54.53 -7.93
CA LYS A 781 -36.07 53.91 -8.71
C LYS A 781 -37.27 54.85 -8.85
N ARG A 782 -37.73 54.99 -10.10
CA ARG A 782 -39.02 55.56 -10.59
C ARG A 782 -39.14 57.09 -10.71
N ARG A 783 -39.00 57.58 -11.95
CA ARG A 783 -40.05 58.42 -12.57
C ARG A 783 -40.03 58.41 -14.12
N VAL A 784 -41.10 57.85 -14.70
CA VAL A 784 -41.90 58.41 -15.82
C VAL A 784 -41.31 58.50 -17.26
N LYS A 785 -41.98 57.73 -18.14
CA LYS A 785 -42.31 57.92 -19.58
C LYS A 785 -41.21 58.03 -20.65
N SER A 786 -41.40 57.20 -21.68
CA SER A 786 -40.83 57.30 -23.04
C SER A 786 -41.34 58.53 -23.80
N PRO A 787 -40.63 58.96 -24.86
CA PRO A 787 -41.22 58.77 -26.20
C PRO A 787 -40.26 58.30 -27.30
N SER A 788 -40.83 58.17 -28.50
CA SER A 788 -40.38 57.53 -29.74
C SER A 788 -39.42 58.30 -30.66
N GLY A 789 -38.72 57.56 -31.53
CA GLY A 789 -38.10 58.04 -32.79
C GLY A 789 -36.62 58.46 -32.68
N SER A 790 -35.77 58.32 -33.70
CA SER A 790 -35.95 57.73 -35.04
C SER A 790 -34.61 57.56 -35.78
N GLY A 791 -34.37 56.40 -36.42
CA GLY A 791 -33.53 56.25 -37.63
C GLY A 791 -31.98 56.26 -37.52
N GLY A 792 -31.33 55.51 -38.42
CA GLY A 792 -29.98 55.85 -38.92
C GLY A 792 -28.79 55.00 -38.43
N HIS A 793 -28.51 53.88 -39.10
CA HIS A 793 -27.34 53.02 -38.85
C HIS A 793 -25.97 53.72 -39.01
N ILE A 794 -25.05 53.46 -38.07
CA ILE A 794 -23.63 53.20 -38.40
C ILE A 794 -23.23 51.86 -37.78
N ARG A 795 -22.78 50.90 -38.61
CA ARG A 795 -22.24 49.62 -38.16
C ARG A 795 -20.77 49.77 -37.74
N GLN A 796 -20.50 49.86 -36.44
CA GLN A 796 -19.22 49.39 -35.90
C GLN A 796 -19.40 48.01 -35.25
N LYS A 797 -18.41 47.14 -35.44
CA LYS A 797 -18.45 45.75 -34.98
C LYS A 797 -18.46 45.71 -33.45
N ALA A 798 -19.62 45.46 -32.86
CA ALA A 798 -19.70 45.04 -31.47
C ALA A 798 -18.87 43.74 -31.31
N VAL A 799 -17.78 43.81 -30.56
CA VAL A 799 -17.07 42.63 -30.07
C VAL A 799 -18.12 41.82 -29.30
N ARG A 800 -18.38 40.59 -29.77
CA ARG A 800 -19.30 39.68 -29.08
C ARG A 800 -18.79 39.53 -27.65
N ARG A 801 -19.62 39.89 -26.66
CA ARG A 801 -19.50 39.30 -25.32
C ARG A 801 -19.50 37.78 -25.52
N PRO A 802 -18.46 37.05 -25.07
CA PRO A 802 -18.55 35.60 -25.01
C PRO A 802 -19.75 35.22 -24.14
N SER A 803 -20.57 34.32 -24.65
CA SER A 803 -21.64 33.68 -23.89
C SER A 803 -21.09 33.12 -22.57
N SER A 804 -21.91 33.03 -21.52
CA SER A 804 -21.57 32.30 -20.31
C SER A 804 -21.31 30.82 -20.63
N MET A 805 -20.04 30.48 -20.88
CA MET A 805 -19.60 29.19 -21.44
C MET A 805 -19.48 28.08 -20.39
N TYR A 806 -20.45 27.97 -19.49
CA TYR A 806 -20.58 26.81 -18.58
C TYR A 806 -21.22 25.60 -19.30
N SER A 807 -20.56 25.17 -20.38
CA SER A 807 -20.79 24.01 -21.28
C SER A 807 -20.10 24.37 -22.62
N THR A 808 -19.10 23.70 -23.19
CA THR A 808 -18.35 22.47 -22.87
C THR A 808 -16.83 22.71 -23.15
N THR A 809 -15.83 21.82 -22.96
CA THR A 809 -15.72 20.47 -22.37
C THR A 809 -14.27 20.25 -21.90
N LYS A 810 -14.05 19.83 -20.64
CA LYS A 810 -12.94 18.95 -20.22
C LYS A 810 -13.43 18.13 -19.01
N LYS A 811 -13.21 16.81 -19.03
CA LYS A 811 -13.66 15.91 -17.96
C LYS A 811 -13.01 16.31 -16.63
N LYS A 812 -13.79 16.28 -15.53
CA LYS A 812 -13.22 15.79 -14.28
C LYS A 812 -13.03 14.29 -14.49
N GLU A 813 -11.80 13.80 -14.43
CA GLU A 813 -11.59 12.37 -14.23
C GLU A 813 -12.04 12.07 -12.80
N ASN A 814 -13.26 11.54 -12.69
CA ASN A 814 -13.67 10.84 -11.49
C ASN A 814 -12.84 9.55 -11.46
N PRO A 815 -12.09 9.24 -10.39
CA PRO A 815 -11.36 7.97 -10.30
C PRO A 815 -12.29 6.73 -10.32
N ILE A 816 -13.60 6.94 -10.18
CA ILE A 816 -14.64 5.92 -10.39
C ILE A 816 -14.80 5.54 -11.87
N GLU A 817 -14.47 6.41 -12.84
CA GLU A 817 -14.65 6.08 -14.29
C GLU A 817 -13.61 5.08 -14.81
N ASP A 818 -12.43 4.94 -14.18
CA ASP A 818 -11.37 4.01 -14.63
C ASP A 818 -11.63 2.55 -14.21
N GLU A 819 -12.42 2.31 -13.17
CA GLU A 819 -12.91 0.98 -12.75
C GLU A 819 -14.36 0.70 -13.19
N LEU A 820 -15.01 1.63 -13.90
CA LEU A 820 -16.44 1.54 -14.23
C LEU A 820 -16.72 0.51 -15.35
N ILE A 821 -17.14 -0.69 -14.96
CA ILE A 821 -17.52 -1.77 -15.90
C ILE A 821 -18.67 -1.34 -16.84
N TYR A 822 -19.73 -0.71 -16.31
CA TYR A 822 -20.89 -0.29 -17.09
C TYR A 822 -21.73 0.80 -16.37
N ARG A 823 -22.37 1.71 -17.12
CA ARG A 823 -23.29 2.75 -16.59
C ARG A 823 -24.74 2.49 -17.04
N VAL A 824 -25.65 2.34 -16.08
CA VAL A 824 -27.10 2.18 -16.34
C VAL A 824 -27.84 3.51 -16.17
N GLY A 825 -28.55 3.94 -17.22
CA GLY A 825 -29.53 5.03 -17.17
C GLY A 825 -28.99 6.46 -17.27
N THR A 826 -29.91 7.40 -17.50
CA THR A 826 -29.67 8.84 -17.69
C THR A 826 -30.49 9.70 -16.73
N ARG A 827 -30.23 11.01 -16.66
CA ARG A 827 -31.02 11.94 -15.84
C ARG A 827 -32.30 12.34 -16.59
N GLY A 828 -33.46 11.96 -16.05
CA GLY A 828 -34.75 12.29 -16.67
C GLY A 828 -35.95 11.58 -16.02
N ARG A 829 -37.07 11.52 -16.75
CA ARG A 829 -38.37 11.03 -16.25
C ARG A 829 -38.97 9.87 -17.04
N GLU A 830 -38.36 9.49 -18.16
CA GLU A 830 -38.84 8.43 -19.05
C GLU A 830 -38.40 7.02 -18.60
N LYS A 831 -38.50 6.02 -19.48
CA LYS A 831 -38.12 4.64 -19.17
C LYS A 831 -36.60 4.51 -19.20
N GLY A 832 -35.99 4.02 -18.12
CA GLY A 832 -34.54 3.96 -17.98
C GLY A 832 -33.88 5.27 -17.54
N GLU A 833 -34.69 6.32 -17.28
CA GLU A 833 -34.19 7.59 -16.77
C GLU A 833 -34.52 7.76 -15.28
N PHE A 834 -33.67 8.52 -14.58
CA PHE A 834 -33.76 8.71 -13.13
C PHE A 834 -33.77 10.18 -12.71
N THR A 835 -34.50 10.51 -11.64
CA THR A 835 -34.45 11.84 -11.01
C THR A 835 -34.00 11.86 -9.56
N ASN A 836 -34.22 10.80 -8.77
CA ASN A 836 -33.69 10.68 -7.40
C ASN A 836 -33.61 9.21 -6.97
N LEU A 837 -32.45 8.61 -7.21
CA LEU A 837 -32.12 7.25 -6.78
C LEU A 837 -31.95 7.19 -5.26
N GLN A 838 -32.59 6.22 -4.61
CA GLN A 838 -32.45 6.02 -3.15
C GLN A 838 -31.99 4.59 -2.82
N GLY A 839 -32.67 3.58 -3.37
CA GLY A 839 -32.43 2.18 -3.06
C GLY A 839 -32.21 1.35 -4.32
N ILE A 840 -31.36 0.34 -4.20
CA ILE A 840 -31.02 -0.62 -5.24
C ILE A 840 -30.97 -2.02 -4.64
N SER A 841 -31.39 -3.02 -5.40
CA SER A 841 -31.28 -4.44 -5.04
C SER A 841 -31.05 -5.27 -6.30
N THR A 842 -30.29 -6.36 -6.18
CA THR A 842 -29.97 -7.28 -7.27
C THR A 842 -30.45 -8.68 -6.90
N CYS A 843 -31.14 -9.35 -7.83
CA CYS A 843 -31.58 -10.74 -7.66
C CYS A 843 -31.78 -11.41 -9.02
N SER A 844 -31.27 -12.64 -9.18
CA SER A 844 -31.52 -13.52 -10.34
C SER A 844 -31.44 -12.83 -11.72
N GLY A 845 -30.36 -12.09 -11.97
CA GLY A 845 -30.13 -11.41 -13.26
C GLY A 845 -30.97 -10.14 -13.49
N ARG A 846 -31.54 -9.57 -12.43
CA ARG A 846 -32.31 -8.33 -12.44
C ARG A 846 -31.73 -7.31 -11.46
N VAL A 847 -31.64 -6.06 -11.90
CA VAL A 847 -31.31 -4.90 -11.05
C VAL A 847 -32.60 -4.11 -10.82
N VAL A 848 -33.03 -3.99 -9.57
CA VAL A 848 -34.26 -3.30 -9.16
C VAL A 848 -33.90 -1.99 -8.45
N VAL A 849 -34.48 -0.89 -8.90
CA VAL A 849 -34.07 0.47 -8.52
C VAL A 849 -35.30 1.29 -8.10
N ALA A 850 -35.22 1.91 -6.92
CA ALA A 850 -36.24 2.83 -6.41
C ALA A 850 -35.92 4.28 -6.81
N ASP A 851 -36.74 4.86 -7.69
CA ASP A 851 -36.70 6.29 -8.00
C ASP A 851 -37.77 7.04 -7.20
N SER A 852 -37.30 7.74 -6.17
CA SER A 852 -38.14 8.46 -5.22
C SER A 852 -38.86 9.66 -5.84
N ASN A 853 -38.26 10.34 -6.81
CA ASN A 853 -38.83 11.56 -7.40
C ASN A 853 -39.73 11.26 -8.61
N ASN A 854 -39.44 10.20 -9.36
CA ASN A 854 -40.36 9.66 -10.37
C ASN A 854 -41.44 8.74 -9.75
N GLN A 855 -41.37 8.49 -8.44
CA GLN A 855 -42.36 7.77 -7.62
C GLN A 855 -42.65 6.35 -8.16
N CYS A 856 -41.61 5.68 -8.66
CA CYS A 856 -41.73 4.39 -9.34
C CYS A 856 -40.52 3.49 -9.06
N ILE A 857 -40.73 2.19 -9.24
CA ILE A 857 -39.65 1.20 -9.31
C ILE A 857 -39.34 0.92 -10.78
N GLN A 858 -38.05 0.82 -11.11
CA GLN A 858 -37.57 0.42 -12.42
C GLN A 858 -36.70 -0.83 -12.31
N VAL A 859 -36.83 -1.75 -13.26
CA VAL A 859 -36.13 -3.04 -13.29
C VAL A 859 -35.34 -3.16 -14.60
N PHE A 860 -34.10 -3.60 -14.49
CA PHE A 860 -33.13 -3.74 -15.58
C PHE A 860 -32.55 -5.16 -15.64
N THR A 861 -31.90 -5.53 -16.76
CA THR A 861 -30.97 -6.68 -16.81
C THR A 861 -29.66 -6.34 -16.10
N ASN A 862 -28.82 -7.36 -15.87
CA ASN A 862 -27.41 -7.15 -15.48
C ASN A 862 -26.65 -6.29 -16.50
N ASP A 863 -26.98 -6.42 -17.79
CA ASP A 863 -26.41 -5.64 -18.90
C ASP A 863 -27.00 -4.21 -19.01
N GLY A 864 -27.79 -3.77 -18.01
CA GLY A 864 -28.37 -2.44 -17.94
C GLY A 864 -29.57 -2.17 -18.86
N GLN A 865 -30.09 -3.18 -19.56
CA GLN A 865 -31.26 -2.99 -20.42
C GLN A 865 -32.53 -2.85 -19.59
N PHE A 866 -33.32 -1.82 -19.88
CA PHE A 866 -34.61 -1.58 -19.22
C PHE A 866 -35.62 -2.70 -19.51
N LYS A 867 -36.20 -3.30 -18.46
CA LYS A 867 -37.25 -4.34 -18.56
C LYS A 867 -38.64 -3.81 -18.22
N LEU A 868 -38.78 -3.17 -17.05
CA LEU A 868 -40.09 -2.88 -16.45
C LEU A 868 -40.03 -1.58 -15.63
N ARG A 869 -41.13 -0.82 -15.65
CA ARG A 869 -41.39 0.29 -14.72
C ARG A 869 -42.80 0.14 -14.17
N PHE A 870 -42.94 0.25 -12.86
CA PHE A 870 -44.23 0.20 -12.17
C PHE A 870 -44.24 1.11 -10.95
N GLY A 871 -45.42 1.31 -10.36
CA GLY A 871 -45.66 2.33 -9.35
C GLY A 871 -46.30 3.58 -9.98
N VAL A 872 -47.41 4.00 -9.38
CA VAL A 872 -48.16 5.20 -9.76
C VAL A 872 -48.21 6.10 -8.54
N ARG A 873 -48.06 7.43 -8.74
CA ARG A 873 -48.18 8.42 -7.68
C ARG A 873 -49.48 8.25 -6.89
N GLY A 874 -49.37 8.08 -5.57
CA GLY A 874 -50.53 8.19 -4.69
C GLY A 874 -50.37 7.46 -3.35
N ARG A 875 -51.49 7.35 -2.64
CA ARG A 875 -51.57 6.83 -1.26
C ARG A 875 -52.50 5.62 -1.10
N SER A 876 -52.96 5.04 -2.21
CA SER A 876 -53.77 3.82 -2.22
C SER A 876 -52.86 2.56 -2.22
N PRO A 877 -53.37 1.37 -1.88
CA PRO A 877 -52.62 0.12 -2.08
C PRO A 877 -52.14 0.01 -3.54
N GLY A 878 -50.87 -0.37 -3.74
CA GLY A 878 -50.22 -0.44 -5.05
C GLY A 878 -49.74 0.91 -5.63
N GLN A 879 -50.07 2.04 -5.02
CA GLN A 879 -49.51 3.34 -5.35
C GLN A 879 -48.27 3.62 -4.48
N LEU A 880 -47.35 4.44 -5.02
CA LEU A 880 -46.13 4.86 -4.37
C LEU A 880 -46.09 6.38 -4.27
N GLN A 881 -45.59 6.90 -3.15
CA GLN A 881 -45.46 8.32 -2.86
C GLN A 881 -44.00 8.71 -2.69
N ARG A 882 -43.21 7.96 -1.91
CA ARG A 882 -41.75 8.15 -1.83
C ARG A 882 -41.03 6.82 -1.58
N PRO A 883 -40.86 5.98 -2.62
CA PRO A 883 -40.14 4.71 -2.51
C PRO A 883 -38.66 5.00 -2.23
N THR A 884 -38.14 4.50 -1.11
CA THR A 884 -36.74 4.71 -0.69
C THR A 884 -35.94 3.42 -0.72
N GLY A 885 -36.39 2.40 0.02
CA GLY A 885 -35.75 1.10 0.09
C GLY A 885 -36.45 0.11 -0.82
N VAL A 886 -35.67 -0.73 -1.50
CA VAL A 886 -36.19 -1.83 -2.31
C VAL A 886 -35.34 -3.06 -2.09
N THR A 887 -35.99 -4.23 -2.04
CA THR A 887 -35.34 -5.53 -1.93
C THR A 887 -36.19 -6.57 -2.68
N VAL A 888 -35.62 -7.75 -2.95
CA VAL A 888 -36.30 -8.85 -3.66
C VAL A 888 -36.21 -10.10 -2.79
N ASP A 889 -37.33 -10.78 -2.57
CA ASP A 889 -37.34 -12.01 -1.78
C ASP A 889 -36.90 -13.25 -2.60
N MET A 890 -36.84 -14.42 -1.96
CA MET A 890 -36.47 -15.68 -2.63
C MET A 890 -37.49 -16.15 -3.68
N ASN A 891 -38.74 -15.67 -3.62
CA ASN A 891 -39.80 -15.97 -4.58
C ASN A 891 -39.79 -15.01 -5.79
N GLY A 892 -38.94 -13.96 -5.75
CA GLY A 892 -38.89 -12.91 -6.76
C GLY A 892 -39.88 -11.76 -6.53
N ASP A 893 -40.58 -11.72 -5.39
CA ASP A 893 -41.43 -10.58 -5.03
C ASP A 893 -40.57 -9.36 -4.69
N ILE A 894 -40.98 -8.20 -5.20
CA ILE A 894 -40.30 -6.92 -5.01
C ILE A 894 -40.94 -6.19 -3.81
N ILE A 895 -40.16 -5.99 -2.76
CA ILE A 895 -40.59 -5.40 -1.51
C ILE A 895 -40.05 -3.96 -1.42
N VAL A 896 -40.95 -3.00 -1.24
CA VAL A 896 -40.68 -1.56 -1.34
C VAL A 896 -41.06 -0.84 -0.05
N ALA A 897 -40.09 -0.19 0.59
CA ALA A 897 -40.33 0.75 1.68
C ALA A 897 -40.74 2.13 1.11
N ASP A 898 -41.94 2.60 1.48
CA ASP A 898 -42.43 3.93 1.10
C ASP A 898 -42.47 4.84 2.32
N TYR A 899 -41.53 5.79 2.36
CA TYR A 899 -41.32 6.66 3.51
C TYR A 899 -42.52 7.56 3.81
N ASP A 900 -43.18 8.07 2.75
CA ASP A 900 -44.25 9.05 2.89
C ASP A 900 -45.63 8.39 3.07
N ASN A 901 -45.85 7.22 2.45
CA ASN A 901 -47.03 6.40 2.72
C ASN A 901 -46.94 5.65 4.07
N ARG A 902 -45.73 5.54 4.65
CA ARG A 902 -45.48 4.94 5.98
C ARG A 902 -45.92 3.47 6.07
N TRP A 903 -45.62 2.71 5.02
CA TRP A 903 -45.79 1.27 4.97
C TRP A 903 -44.81 0.63 4.00
N ILE A 904 -44.76 -0.70 4.00
CA ILE A 904 -44.05 -1.48 2.99
C ILE A 904 -45.08 -2.09 2.04
N SER A 905 -44.82 -2.00 0.74
CA SER A 905 -45.64 -2.58 -0.32
C SER A 905 -44.90 -3.75 -0.95
N ILE A 906 -45.60 -4.86 -1.15
CA ILE A 906 -45.09 -6.09 -1.78
C ILE A 906 -45.72 -6.20 -3.17
N PHE A 907 -44.87 -6.33 -4.19
CA PHE A 907 -45.25 -6.51 -5.59
C PHE A 907 -44.71 -7.84 -6.11
N SER A 908 -45.32 -8.40 -7.15
CA SER A 908 -44.77 -9.57 -7.85
C SER A 908 -43.53 -9.20 -8.70
N ALA A 909 -42.85 -10.22 -9.22
CA ALA A 909 -41.73 -10.07 -10.16
C ALA A 909 -42.10 -9.30 -11.46
N GLU A 910 -43.39 -9.14 -11.77
CA GLU A 910 -43.96 -8.38 -12.90
C GLU A 910 -44.46 -6.99 -12.47
N GLY A 911 -44.27 -6.58 -11.21
CA GLY A 911 -44.68 -5.28 -10.69
C GLY A 911 -46.17 -5.16 -10.33
N LYS A 912 -46.90 -6.28 -10.24
CA LYS A 912 -48.31 -6.28 -9.78
C LYS A 912 -48.35 -6.19 -8.25
N PHE A 913 -49.17 -5.32 -7.69
CA PHE A 913 -49.30 -5.20 -6.23
C PHE A 913 -49.95 -6.46 -5.63
N LYS A 914 -49.32 -7.01 -4.57
CA LYS A 914 -49.81 -8.19 -3.82
C LYS A 914 -50.38 -7.80 -2.47
N ASN A 915 -49.60 -7.11 -1.63
CA ASN A 915 -49.99 -6.80 -0.24
C ASN A 915 -49.27 -5.54 0.30
N LYS A 916 -49.79 -4.97 1.40
CA LYS A 916 -49.14 -3.91 2.18
C LYS A 916 -49.00 -4.33 3.65
N ILE A 917 -47.86 -4.02 4.26
CA ILE A 917 -47.54 -4.39 5.65
C ILE A 917 -47.00 -3.19 6.44
N GLY A 918 -47.10 -3.25 7.77
CA GLY A 918 -46.59 -2.19 8.66
C GLY A 918 -47.38 -0.88 8.67
N ALA A 919 -48.49 -0.78 7.93
CA ALA A 919 -49.36 0.40 7.91
C ALA A 919 -49.82 0.77 9.33
N GLY A 920 -49.62 2.03 9.72
CA GLY A 920 -49.92 2.54 11.07
C GLY A 920 -48.95 2.11 12.18
N ARG A 921 -47.95 1.27 11.87
CA ARG A 921 -46.87 0.88 12.80
C ARG A 921 -45.54 1.56 12.44
N LEU A 922 -45.30 1.77 11.15
CA LEU A 922 -44.16 2.49 10.59
C LEU A 922 -44.47 4.00 10.52
N MET A 923 -43.44 4.83 10.66
CA MET A 923 -43.50 6.30 10.73
C MET A 923 -42.65 6.97 9.63
N GLY A 924 -41.61 6.29 9.16
CA GLY A 924 -40.74 6.69 8.06
C GLY A 924 -39.81 5.54 7.68
N PRO A 925 -40.33 4.43 7.11
CA PRO A 925 -39.51 3.30 6.69
C PRO A 925 -38.58 3.76 5.56
N LYS A 926 -37.29 3.46 5.70
CA LYS A 926 -36.24 3.98 4.81
C LYS A 926 -35.50 2.86 4.09
N GLY A 927 -34.87 1.95 4.84
CA GLY A 927 -34.28 0.71 4.32
C GLY A 927 -35.19 -0.49 4.54
N VAL A 928 -35.06 -1.50 3.68
CA VAL A 928 -35.72 -2.81 3.82
C VAL A 928 -34.82 -3.92 3.29
N ALA A 929 -34.80 -5.06 3.97
CA ALA A 929 -34.10 -6.29 3.58
C ALA A 929 -34.96 -7.52 3.93
N VAL A 930 -34.62 -8.68 3.37
CA VAL A 930 -35.29 -9.96 3.66
C VAL A 930 -34.28 -10.97 4.19
N ASP A 931 -34.59 -11.61 5.31
CA ASP A 931 -33.73 -12.63 5.93
C ASP A 931 -33.87 -13.99 5.24
N ARG A 932 -33.01 -14.95 5.58
CA ARG A 932 -33.04 -16.29 4.96
C ARG A 932 -34.30 -17.11 5.27
N ASN A 933 -35.10 -16.69 6.25
CA ASN A 933 -36.35 -17.31 6.66
C ASN A 933 -37.58 -16.63 6.03
N GLY A 934 -37.40 -15.59 5.21
CA GLY A 934 -38.48 -14.80 4.61
C GLY A 934 -39.07 -13.73 5.54
N HIS A 935 -38.38 -13.36 6.62
CA HIS A 935 -38.74 -12.21 7.44
C HIS A 935 -38.33 -10.91 6.74
N ILE A 936 -39.23 -9.93 6.74
CA ILE A 936 -39.04 -8.60 6.15
C ILE A 936 -38.54 -7.66 7.25
N ILE A 937 -37.30 -7.22 7.14
CA ILE A 937 -36.62 -6.36 8.11
C ILE A 937 -36.67 -4.92 7.60
N ALA A 938 -37.28 -4.05 8.38
CA ALA A 938 -37.60 -2.66 8.03
C ALA A 938 -36.90 -1.69 8.97
N VAL A 939 -36.11 -0.78 8.41
CA VAL A 939 -35.45 0.30 9.14
C VAL A 939 -36.35 1.53 9.14
N ASP A 940 -36.89 1.90 10.29
CA ASP A 940 -37.71 3.10 10.43
C ASP A 940 -36.89 4.26 11.00
N ASN A 941 -36.68 5.24 10.12
CA ASN A 941 -35.88 6.41 10.38
C ASN A 941 -36.50 7.31 11.47
N LYS A 942 -37.82 7.56 11.43
CA LYS A 942 -38.47 8.48 12.38
C LYS A 942 -38.75 7.85 13.75
N ALA A 943 -38.92 6.53 13.78
CA ALA A 943 -39.07 5.78 15.03
C ALA A 943 -37.73 5.51 15.73
N CYS A 944 -36.59 5.64 15.02
CA CYS A 944 -35.27 5.22 15.48
C CYS A 944 -35.23 3.72 15.85
N CYS A 945 -35.91 2.88 15.07
CA CYS A 945 -36.10 1.45 15.35
C CYS A 945 -35.95 0.58 14.08
N VAL A 946 -35.60 -0.68 14.29
CA VAL A 946 -35.70 -1.75 13.30
C VAL A 946 -36.90 -2.62 13.66
N PHE A 947 -37.75 -2.94 12.68
CA PHE A 947 -38.91 -3.80 12.80
C PHE A 947 -38.70 -5.07 11.98
N ILE A 948 -38.94 -6.24 12.58
CA ILE A 948 -38.93 -7.53 11.86
C ILE A 948 -40.36 -8.00 11.68
N PHE A 949 -40.81 -8.17 10.44
CA PHE A 949 -42.12 -8.72 10.10
C PHE A 949 -41.98 -10.14 9.51
N GLN A 950 -42.97 -10.99 9.73
CA GLN A 950 -43.17 -12.19 8.91
C GLN A 950 -43.62 -11.80 7.49
N SER A 951 -43.44 -12.69 6.52
CA SER A 951 -43.93 -12.54 5.15
C SER A 951 -45.45 -12.25 5.05
N ASN A 952 -46.22 -12.73 6.02
CA ASN A 952 -47.66 -12.44 6.17
C ASN A 952 -47.99 -11.02 6.72
N GLY A 953 -46.98 -10.24 7.13
CA GLY A 953 -47.12 -8.89 7.70
C GLY A 953 -47.28 -8.82 9.23
N LYS A 954 -47.31 -9.94 9.95
CA LYS A 954 -47.30 -9.98 11.42
C LYS A 954 -45.93 -9.52 11.93
N LEU A 955 -45.92 -8.61 12.91
CA LEU A 955 -44.69 -8.18 13.58
C LEU A 955 -44.13 -9.32 14.46
N VAL A 956 -42.85 -9.64 14.30
CA VAL A 956 -42.10 -10.60 15.14
C VAL A 956 -41.51 -9.85 16.33
N THR A 957 -40.62 -8.90 16.06
CA THR A 957 -39.90 -8.12 17.08
C THR A 957 -39.60 -6.71 16.59
N ARG A 958 -39.23 -5.82 17.50
CA ARG A 958 -38.76 -4.46 17.23
C ARG A 958 -37.68 -4.10 18.24
N PHE A 959 -36.53 -3.64 17.75
CA PHE A 959 -35.39 -3.20 18.56
C PHE A 959 -34.84 -1.86 18.07
N GLY A 960 -33.90 -1.29 18.82
CA GLY A 960 -33.46 0.10 18.67
C GLY A 960 -34.34 1.08 19.43
N ALA A 961 -33.72 2.14 19.94
CA ALA A 961 -34.36 3.28 20.58
C ALA A 961 -33.50 4.53 20.36
N ARG A 962 -34.02 5.72 20.68
CA ARG A 962 -33.26 6.98 20.55
C ARG A 962 -32.09 7.04 21.55
N GLY A 963 -30.93 7.51 21.08
CA GLY A 963 -29.77 7.81 21.90
C GLY A 963 -28.44 7.34 21.30
N SER A 964 -27.34 7.57 22.01
CA SER A 964 -25.96 7.30 21.56
C SER A 964 -25.38 5.96 22.02
N LEU A 965 -26.09 5.21 22.87
CA LEU A 965 -25.64 3.90 23.34
C LEU A 965 -25.59 2.86 22.20
N ASP A 966 -24.91 1.74 22.44
CA ASP A 966 -24.68 0.73 21.40
C ASP A 966 -25.98 0.15 20.82
N ARG A 967 -26.97 -0.12 21.66
CA ARG A 967 -28.33 -0.59 21.29
C ARG A 967 -29.29 0.51 20.81
N GLN A 968 -28.84 1.76 20.72
CA GLN A 968 -29.64 2.94 20.36
C GLN A 968 -29.18 3.54 19.02
N PHE A 969 -29.98 4.44 18.43
CA PHE A 969 -29.63 5.18 17.22
C PHE A 969 -29.74 6.69 17.49
N ALA A 970 -28.76 7.46 16.99
CA ALA A 970 -28.63 8.87 17.35
C ALA A 970 -29.68 9.80 16.71
N GLU A 971 -29.95 10.88 17.43
CA GLU A 971 -30.75 12.03 17.00
C GLU A 971 -29.95 13.31 17.33
N LYS A 972 -30.06 14.33 16.48
CA LYS A 972 -29.31 15.59 16.63
C LYS A 972 -29.94 16.48 17.72
N SER A 973 -29.63 16.20 18.98
CA SER A 973 -30.04 17.02 20.14
C SER A 973 -29.22 18.32 20.24
N GLY A 974 -29.76 19.42 19.73
CA GLY A 974 -29.10 20.74 19.82
C GLY A 974 -30.06 21.90 19.51
N SER A 975 -30.11 22.89 20.40
CA SER A 975 -31.18 23.90 20.51
C SER A 975 -31.12 25.10 19.53
N ASN A 976 -30.48 24.96 18.36
CA ASN A 976 -30.33 26.05 17.38
C ASN A 976 -31.12 25.76 16.08
N PHE A 977 -32.43 25.52 16.22
CA PHE A 977 -33.30 25.11 15.11
C PHE A 977 -33.98 26.32 14.41
N ALA A 978 -33.19 27.18 13.77
CA ALA A 978 -33.72 28.35 13.04
C ALA A 978 -32.99 28.73 11.74
N GLN A 979 -31.65 28.61 11.65
CA GLN A 979 -30.87 29.29 10.60
C GLN A 979 -30.32 28.42 9.45
N GLU A 980 -30.67 27.13 9.36
CA GLU A 980 -30.22 26.23 8.27
C GLU A 980 -31.37 25.52 7.53
N GLN A 981 -32.45 26.25 7.20
CA GLN A 981 -33.37 25.81 6.14
C GLN A 981 -33.01 26.45 4.79
N LYS A 982 -32.13 25.81 4.00
CA LYS A 982 -32.19 25.99 2.54
C LYS A 982 -31.56 24.94 1.61
N LEU A 983 -30.76 23.96 2.08
CA LEU A 983 -30.02 23.08 1.16
C LEU A 983 -30.17 21.55 1.35
N SER A 984 -31.17 21.05 2.08
CA SER A 984 -31.59 19.65 1.96
C SER A 984 -33.11 19.50 1.92
N LYS A 985 -33.62 18.76 0.92
CA LYS A 985 -35.05 18.41 0.80
C LYS A 985 -35.42 17.12 1.56
N SER A 986 -34.46 16.55 2.28
CA SER A 986 -34.66 15.54 3.31
C SER A 986 -34.69 16.26 4.66
N GLY A 987 -35.82 16.21 5.36
CA GLY A 987 -36.04 16.91 6.64
C GLY A 987 -35.10 16.44 7.78
N PRO A 988 -35.31 16.93 9.02
CA PRO A 988 -34.38 16.74 10.13
C PRO A 988 -33.93 15.29 10.24
N GLY A 989 -32.63 15.07 10.17
CA GLY A 989 -32.07 13.74 10.10
C GLY A 989 -32.30 12.99 11.40
N PHE A 990 -32.73 11.75 11.29
CA PHE A 990 -32.70 10.76 12.35
C PHE A 990 -31.81 9.60 11.88
N SER A 991 -31.11 8.91 12.79
CA SER A 991 -30.59 7.56 12.54
C SER A 991 -31.65 6.54 13.00
N PRO A 992 -31.81 5.37 12.37
CA PRO A 992 -31.01 4.71 11.32
C PRO A 992 -31.44 4.98 9.85
N HIS A 993 -30.64 4.52 8.88
CA HIS A 993 -30.83 4.75 7.43
C HIS A 993 -31.21 3.51 6.59
N PHE A 994 -30.27 2.60 6.31
CA PHE A 994 -30.47 1.39 5.50
C PHE A 994 -30.08 0.12 6.27
N VAL A 995 -30.49 -1.04 5.73
CA VAL A 995 -30.18 -2.37 6.26
C VAL A 995 -29.72 -3.30 5.15
N ALA A 996 -28.78 -4.17 5.48
CA ALA A 996 -28.44 -5.38 4.75
C ALA A 996 -28.39 -6.57 5.71
N ILE A 997 -28.42 -7.79 5.16
CA ILE A 997 -28.37 -9.04 5.93
C ILE A 997 -27.26 -9.90 5.34
N ASN A 998 -26.39 -10.46 6.18
CA ASN A 998 -25.27 -11.26 5.71
C ASN A 998 -25.58 -12.77 5.65
N ASN A 999 -24.60 -13.56 5.21
CA ASN A 999 -24.73 -15.01 5.10
C ASN A 999 -24.98 -15.76 6.42
N LYS A 1000 -24.74 -15.12 7.58
CA LYS A 1000 -25.03 -15.64 8.92
C LYS A 1000 -26.40 -15.22 9.46
N ASN A 1001 -27.20 -14.51 8.66
CA ASN A 1001 -28.48 -13.90 9.06
C ASN A 1001 -28.32 -12.78 10.11
N GLU A 1002 -27.13 -12.15 10.20
CA GLU A 1002 -26.88 -10.96 11.03
C GLU A 1002 -27.42 -9.71 10.31
N ILE A 1003 -28.03 -8.79 11.06
CA ILE A 1003 -28.69 -7.58 10.57
C ILE A 1003 -27.72 -6.41 10.69
N ILE A 1004 -27.35 -5.82 9.56
CA ILE A 1004 -26.34 -4.74 9.48
C ILE A 1004 -27.08 -3.44 9.14
N VAL A 1005 -26.91 -2.41 9.97
CA VAL A 1005 -27.68 -1.16 9.90
C VAL A 1005 -26.75 0.06 9.90
N THR A 1006 -26.98 1.01 9.00
CA THR A 1006 -26.23 2.29 8.95
C THR A 1006 -26.80 3.31 9.94
N ASP A 1007 -25.94 3.82 10.82
CA ASP A 1007 -26.22 4.92 11.74
C ASP A 1007 -25.60 6.21 11.18
N PHE A 1008 -26.42 6.96 10.45
CA PHE A 1008 -26.05 8.16 9.72
C PHE A 1008 -25.35 9.20 10.62
N HIS A 1009 -25.91 9.54 11.78
CA HIS A 1009 -25.33 10.56 12.67
C HIS A 1009 -24.20 10.05 13.58
N ASN A 1010 -24.19 8.78 13.98
CA ASN A 1010 -23.05 8.23 14.73
C ASN A 1010 -21.89 7.82 13.84
N HIS A 1011 -21.89 8.16 12.55
CA HIS A 1011 -20.78 7.90 11.63
C HIS A 1011 -20.33 6.42 11.62
N SER A 1012 -21.28 5.50 11.77
CA SER A 1012 -21.00 4.09 12.08
C SER A 1012 -22.01 3.11 11.49
N VAL A 1013 -21.60 1.85 11.47
CA VAL A 1013 -22.41 0.69 11.09
C VAL A 1013 -22.54 -0.20 12.31
N LYS A 1014 -23.77 -0.64 12.60
CA LYS A 1014 -24.12 -1.48 13.75
C LYS A 1014 -24.61 -2.83 13.27
N VAL A 1015 -24.12 -3.90 13.89
CA VAL A 1015 -24.45 -5.29 13.54
C VAL A 1015 -25.18 -5.95 14.70
N PHE A 1016 -26.30 -6.59 14.38
CA PHE A 1016 -27.19 -7.26 15.32
C PHE A 1016 -27.40 -8.73 14.91
N SER A 1017 -27.78 -9.58 15.87
CA SER A 1017 -28.22 -10.95 15.59
C SER A 1017 -29.56 -10.97 14.84
N ALA A 1018 -29.96 -12.14 14.33
CA ALA A 1018 -31.29 -12.35 13.74
C ALA A 1018 -32.45 -11.98 14.69
N ASP A 1019 -32.25 -12.13 16.00
CA ASP A 1019 -33.23 -11.80 17.05
C ASP A 1019 -33.25 -10.31 17.43
N GLY A 1020 -32.28 -9.52 16.95
CA GLY A 1020 -32.13 -8.10 17.24
C GLY A 1020 -31.19 -7.75 18.41
N GLU A 1021 -30.43 -8.71 18.93
CA GLU A 1021 -29.42 -8.44 19.96
C GLU A 1021 -28.17 -7.79 19.34
N PHE A 1022 -27.64 -6.75 19.97
CA PHE A 1022 -26.46 -6.05 19.47
C PHE A 1022 -25.20 -6.93 19.60
N LEU A 1023 -24.45 -7.07 18.50
CA LEU A 1023 -23.21 -7.85 18.43
C LEU A 1023 -21.99 -6.92 18.53
N TYR A 1024 -21.85 -5.99 17.58
CA TYR A 1024 -20.74 -5.03 17.52
C TYR A 1024 -21.08 -3.82 16.65
N LYS A 1025 -20.25 -2.78 16.75
CA LYS A 1025 -20.27 -1.60 15.88
C LYS A 1025 -18.87 -1.32 15.34
N PHE A 1026 -18.79 -0.69 14.18
CA PHE A 1026 -17.56 -0.17 13.61
C PHE A 1026 -17.85 1.12 12.84
N GLY A 1027 -16.83 1.92 12.57
CA GLY A 1027 -16.99 3.28 12.06
C GLY A 1027 -16.85 4.34 13.14
N SER A 1028 -16.17 5.42 12.79
CA SER A 1028 -16.11 6.69 13.52
C SER A 1028 -16.11 7.85 12.51
N HIS A 1029 -16.32 9.07 12.97
CA HIS A 1029 -16.27 10.26 12.10
C HIS A 1029 -14.87 10.45 11.51
N GLY A 1030 -14.78 10.60 10.19
CA GLY A 1030 -13.55 10.97 9.48
C GLY A 1030 -13.50 10.50 8.02
N GLU A 1031 -12.35 10.69 7.38
CA GLU A 1031 -12.09 10.38 5.96
C GLU A 1031 -11.16 9.15 5.78
N GLY A 1032 -10.59 8.59 6.86
CA GLY A 1032 -9.72 7.42 6.80
C GLY A 1032 -10.45 6.09 6.53
N ASN A 1033 -9.70 5.01 6.28
CA ASN A 1033 -10.28 3.68 6.06
C ASN A 1033 -11.00 3.19 7.34
N GLY A 1034 -12.27 2.81 7.20
CA GLY A 1034 -13.11 2.40 8.33
C GLY A 1034 -13.63 3.56 9.17
N GLN A 1035 -13.43 4.80 8.72
CA GLN A 1035 -14.13 5.99 9.19
C GLN A 1035 -15.21 6.35 8.16
N PHE A 1036 -16.31 6.95 8.61
CA PHE A 1036 -17.42 7.32 7.74
C PHE A 1036 -17.86 8.76 8.00
N ASN A 1037 -18.33 9.44 6.97
CA ASN A 1037 -19.01 10.71 7.05
C ASN A 1037 -20.46 10.53 6.60
N ALA A 1038 -21.37 10.38 7.56
CA ALA A 1038 -22.79 10.22 7.32
C ALA A 1038 -23.15 9.02 6.39
N PRO A 1039 -22.81 7.77 6.79
CA PRO A 1039 -23.01 6.58 5.95
C PRO A 1039 -24.50 6.35 5.66
N THR A 1040 -24.80 5.95 4.42
CA THR A 1040 -26.19 5.86 3.92
C THR A 1040 -26.58 4.44 3.54
N GLY A 1041 -26.26 4.00 2.33
CA GLY A 1041 -26.53 2.65 1.84
C GLY A 1041 -25.57 1.62 2.44
N VAL A 1042 -26.03 0.37 2.53
CA VAL A 1042 -25.21 -0.79 2.90
C VAL A 1042 -25.65 -2.00 2.09
N ALA A 1043 -24.69 -2.82 1.69
CA ALA A 1043 -24.89 -4.12 1.03
C ALA A 1043 -23.90 -5.14 1.60
N VAL A 1044 -24.13 -6.43 1.33
CA VAL A 1044 -23.18 -7.50 1.69
C VAL A 1044 -22.94 -8.37 0.46
N ASP A 1045 -21.68 -8.70 0.19
CA ASP A 1045 -21.31 -9.59 -0.93
C ASP A 1045 -21.46 -11.09 -0.57
N ALA A 1046 -21.15 -11.96 -1.54
CA ALA A 1046 -21.21 -13.41 -1.34
C ALA A 1046 -20.16 -13.95 -0.35
N ASN A 1047 -19.08 -13.21 -0.09
CA ASN A 1047 -18.00 -13.59 0.83
C ASN A 1047 -18.32 -13.18 2.28
N GLY A 1048 -19.13 -12.13 2.46
CA GLY A 1048 -19.50 -11.54 3.74
C GLY A 1048 -18.98 -10.11 3.95
N ASN A 1049 -18.35 -9.50 2.94
CA ASN A 1049 -17.85 -8.13 3.00
C ASN A 1049 -19.02 -7.15 3.07
N ILE A 1050 -18.94 -6.19 3.99
CA ILE A 1050 -19.96 -5.15 4.18
C ILE A 1050 -19.56 -3.93 3.37
N ILE A 1051 -20.30 -3.68 2.28
CA ILE A 1051 -20.08 -2.56 1.37
C ILE A 1051 -20.94 -1.37 1.84
N VAL A 1052 -20.32 -0.22 2.10
CA VAL A 1052 -20.97 0.96 2.70
C VAL A 1052 -20.88 2.16 1.75
N ALA A 1053 -22.01 2.83 1.52
CA ALA A 1053 -22.06 4.08 0.77
C ALA A 1053 -21.87 5.29 1.71
N ASP A 1054 -20.64 5.77 1.75
CA ASP A 1054 -20.15 6.85 2.61
C ASP A 1054 -20.44 8.21 1.96
N TRP A 1055 -21.64 8.73 2.22
CA TRP A 1055 -22.24 9.83 1.45
C TRP A 1055 -21.51 11.16 1.62
N GLY A 1056 -21.08 11.50 2.84
CA GLY A 1056 -20.36 12.74 3.13
C GLY A 1056 -18.96 12.76 2.52
N ASN A 1057 -18.30 11.59 2.42
CA ASN A 1057 -16.98 11.46 1.79
C ASN A 1057 -17.05 11.11 0.30
N SER A 1058 -18.25 11.03 -0.29
CA SER A 1058 -18.49 10.73 -1.71
C SER A 1058 -17.83 9.44 -2.22
N ARG A 1059 -17.79 8.38 -1.38
CA ARG A 1059 -17.12 7.10 -1.71
C ARG A 1059 -17.97 5.86 -1.38
N ILE A 1060 -17.52 4.72 -1.90
CA ILE A 1060 -17.93 3.38 -1.44
C ILE A 1060 -16.71 2.79 -0.72
N GLN A 1061 -16.94 2.10 0.41
CA GLN A 1061 -15.91 1.32 1.12
C GLN A 1061 -16.41 -0.10 1.37
#